data_AF-A0A1F3T008-F1
#
_entry.id   AF-A0A1F3T008-F1
#
_cell.length_a   1.000
_cell.length_b   1.000
_cell.length_c   1.000
_cell.angle_alpha   90.00
_cell.angle_beta   90.00
_cell.angle_gamma   90.00
#
_symmetry.space_group_name_H-M   'P 1'
#
loop_
_entity.id
_entity.type
_entity.pdbx_description
1 polymer ?
#
loop_
_entity_poly.entity_id
_entity_poly.type
_entity_poly.pdbx_seq_one_letter_code
_entity_poly.pdbx_strand_id
1 'polypeptide(L)'
;MPSLNTSFALVCFLFGLAAQGQDLVQTSATTFLNDKAKSRRVGIKVEVRGLTPEKAAAVVAKSLGGTSKLLKSGEYEIQGSRIGTVRVNLGGKAAANPAADGRSHWFDPLIKLVNTSLAPVEVITEPVSYDKVDDFSEAVRSLKKAGAKGTNAWRAISTQVNVEIFAPGTDPKSPENTKLLSSVLQNYYSPEHEKQVLGVLKPPKIRREYILPVHAAFAEKLEIPGYLPTPDELFFDYHYLQTYARQIGDPEGKSMTEIREAVLRLDKPVDPVVVKNSRLQASSALVYAFPDDPLSKEIVERGANKTRPAIEFREPNTDFDVKRTIDWALGFVEASAENGAFSHDALMAENSGLHPIAIEQLRSHSGTDRLRIIRYDMAAEPYSDFDSSRAGRKLWKQVWNRFTHGPAEVYQLSELGGKAPVQLGGETVIWHRRPIHRRTILGKYNPGLINYNLQEALENKLFEARVMNKYVPGSMPRTFALSEVDDITLATVNVDKLVALKTKLDKAHPEGWVLKGAYDYNTDRDFIITEKDDFAKLAKDAQTDFDAMIADIRAKKPDLDFEAVLNEMKKRPEFKGYLLSEYLKKPDLTLVQERLKILSEYRVEMVEGKLLSSHSTIDRYFQKKNFSEKVKSGARWLTDTDPDAKLIRKTVEAWFENLPEHFRNIPYGLDIALTEENGVKAVRMIETNPGGNSGFLHKWTSSSRALNRYLKDYVKRAEQGKAYLGLTGTEQMQLLNSEIKVLGLQSQRHFPGMYFLKDEIVDPSLCIRAALRHYFDAGLLPGYRGPSSMAKPVPEQLDHSGKKVAAWLVASVSTLLLGGTLVFGTRSEN
;
A
#
# COMPACT_ATOMS: atom_id res chain seq x y z
N MET A 1 -47.49 9.24 -27.55
CA MET A 1 -47.01 9.02 -26.16
C MET A 1 -45.65 8.31 -26.20
N PRO A 2 -44.54 8.98 -25.91
CA PRO A 2 -43.26 8.31 -25.66
C PRO A 2 -42.64 8.80 -24.34
N SER A 3 -42.92 8.13 -23.22
CA SER A 3 -42.29 8.47 -21.94
C SER A 3 -42.06 7.29 -20.98
N LEU A 4 -42.13 6.04 -21.45
CA LEU A 4 -41.90 4.88 -20.57
C LEU A 4 -40.51 4.22 -20.70
N ASN A 5 -39.70 4.53 -21.72
CA ASN A 5 -38.43 3.83 -21.94
C ASN A 5 -37.18 4.51 -21.35
N THR A 6 -37.27 5.76 -20.89
CA THR A 6 -36.13 6.49 -20.32
C THR A 6 -35.88 6.14 -18.85
N SER A 7 -36.91 5.76 -18.10
CA SER A 7 -36.80 5.44 -16.67
C SER A 7 -36.18 4.07 -16.41
N PHE A 8 -36.35 3.09 -17.31
CA PHE A 8 -35.71 1.77 -17.16
C PHE A 8 -34.21 1.82 -17.47
N ALA A 9 -33.82 2.62 -18.46
CA ALA A 9 -32.42 2.85 -18.79
C ALA A 9 -31.67 3.60 -17.68
N LEU A 10 -32.32 4.57 -17.00
CA LEU A 10 -31.73 5.32 -15.89
C LEU A 10 -31.61 4.48 -14.60
N VAL A 11 -32.57 3.60 -14.34
CA VAL A 11 -32.49 2.64 -13.22
C VAL A 11 -31.34 1.63 -13.46
N CYS A 12 -31.17 1.11 -14.68
CA CYS A 12 -30.01 0.30 -15.01
C CYS A 12 -28.67 1.09 -15.02
N PHE A 13 -28.71 2.40 -15.26
CA PHE A 13 -27.54 3.28 -15.23
C PHE A 13 -27.04 3.53 -13.79
N LEU A 14 -27.95 3.65 -12.83
CA LEU A 14 -27.63 3.80 -11.40
C LEU A 14 -27.14 2.50 -10.75
N PHE A 15 -27.47 1.33 -11.31
CA PHE A 15 -26.94 0.04 -10.85
C PHE A 15 -25.59 -0.36 -11.51
N GLY A 16 -25.14 0.37 -12.53
CA GLY A 16 -23.95 0.00 -13.32
C GLY A 16 -22.62 0.59 -12.85
N LEU A 17 -22.63 1.51 -11.87
CA LEU A 17 -21.43 2.22 -11.40
C LEU A 17 -21.14 2.04 -9.91
N ALA A 18 -21.93 1.24 -9.19
CA ALA A 18 -21.83 1.08 -7.74
C ALA A 18 -21.80 -0.41 -7.37
N ALA A 19 -20.61 -1.00 -7.43
CA ALA A 19 -20.18 -2.15 -6.60
C ALA A 19 -18.73 -2.51 -6.95
N GLN A 20 -17.76 -1.64 -6.64
CA GLN A 20 -16.37 -2.09 -6.51
C GLN A 20 -16.22 -2.75 -5.13
N GLY A 21 -16.86 -3.91 -4.94
CA GLY A 21 -16.36 -4.82 -3.92
C GLY A 21 -15.00 -5.32 -4.42
N GLN A 22 -13.97 -5.22 -3.59
CA GLN A 22 -12.67 -5.77 -3.93
C GLN A 22 -12.81 -7.28 -4.00
N ASP A 23 -12.66 -7.85 -5.20
CA ASP A 23 -12.44 -9.29 -5.32
C ASP A 23 -10.97 -9.62 -5.02
N LEU A 24 -10.70 -10.90 -4.80
CA LEU A 24 -9.37 -11.38 -4.45
C LEU A 24 -8.30 -10.89 -5.44
N VAL A 25 -8.60 -10.90 -6.74
CA VAL A 25 -7.65 -10.49 -7.79
C VAL A 25 -7.28 -9.01 -7.64
N GLN A 26 -8.26 -8.15 -7.33
CA GLN A 26 -8.02 -6.72 -7.09
C GLN A 26 -7.14 -6.49 -5.85
N THR A 27 -7.42 -7.16 -4.73
CA THR A 27 -6.63 -7.02 -3.50
C THR A 27 -5.21 -7.57 -3.65
N SER A 28 -5.04 -8.61 -4.45
CA SER A 28 -3.72 -9.19 -4.69
C SER A 28 -2.78 -8.21 -5.42
N ALA A 29 -3.28 -7.38 -6.33
CA ALA A 29 -2.45 -6.37 -7.00
C ALA A 29 -1.83 -5.36 -6.05
N THR A 30 -2.59 -4.94 -5.05
CA THR A 30 -2.15 -3.86 -4.17
C THR A 30 -1.16 -4.36 -3.12
N THR A 31 -1.14 -5.67 -2.90
CA THR A 31 -0.33 -6.34 -1.87
C THR A 31 0.87 -7.09 -2.46
N PHE A 32 0.75 -7.70 -3.64
CA PHE A 32 1.74 -8.66 -4.17
C PHE A 32 2.35 -8.25 -5.53
N LEU A 33 2.00 -7.08 -6.08
CA LEU A 33 2.60 -6.60 -7.33
C LEU A 33 4.03 -6.07 -7.09
N ASN A 34 4.99 -6.99 -7.07
CA ASN A 34 6.41 -6.72 -6.87
C ASN A 34 7.21 -6.77 -8.19
N ASP A 35 8.53 -6.56 -8.12
CA ASP A 35 9.41 -6.57 -9.31
C ASP A 35 9.47 -7.94 -9.99
N LYS A 36 9.35 -9.02 -9.22
CA LYS A 36 9.28 -10.39 -9.74
C LYS A 36 8.00 -10.59 -10.55
N ALA A 37 6.85 -10.15 -10.05
CA ALA A 37 5.60 -10.15 -10.79
C ALA A 37 5.71 -9.33 -12.10
N LYS A 38 6.35 -8.15 -12.05
CA LYS A 38 6.57 -7.27 -13.21
C LYS A 38 7.60 -7.80 -14.22
N SER A 39 8.39 -8.81 -13.86
CA SER A 39 9.31 -9.46 -14.81
C SER A 39 8.58 -10.34 -15.85
N ARG A 40 7.32 -10.70 -15.59
CA ARG A 40 6.50 -11.51 -16.50
C ARG A 40 6.05 -10.68 -17.70
N ARG A 41 6.08 -11.28 -18.89
CA ARG A 41 5.46 -10.69 -20.07
C ARG A 41 3.97 -10.93 -20.06
N VAL A 42 3.22 -9.99 -20.62
CA VAL A 42 1.76 -10.04 -20.72
C VAL A 42 1.31 -9.84 -22.16
N GLY A 43 0.57 -10.80 -22.70
CA GLY A 43 -0.14 -10.63 -23.96
C GLY A 43 -1.49 -9.98 -23.68
N ILE A 44 -1.83 -8.90 -24.38
CA ILE A 44 -3.00 -8.11 -24.05
C ILE A 44 -3.97 -8.17 -25.23
N LYS A 45 -5.24 -8.44 -24.96
CA LYS A 45 -6.32 -8.29 -25.92
C LYS A 45 -7.37 -7.35 -25.36
N VAL A 46 -7.67 -6.29 -26.10
CA VAL A 46 -8.74 -5.34 -25.77
C VAL A 46 -9.76 -5.39 -26.88
N GLU A 47 -11.00 -5.69 -26.53
CA GLU A 47 -12.10 -5.56 -27.45
C GLU A 47 -12.69 -4.13 -27.34
N VAL A 48 -13.14 -3.55 -28.44
CA VAL A 48 -13.84 -2.25 -28.47
C VAL A 48 -14.93 -2.22 -29.53
N ARG A 49 -15.91 -1.31 -29.43
CA ARG A 49 -16.89 -1.04 -30.50
C ARG A 49 -16.81 0.40 -30.97
N GLY A 50 -17.55 0.73 -32.04
CA GLY A 50 -17.69 2.10 -32.53
C GLY A 50 -16.57 2.56 -33.47
N LEU A 51 -15.59 1.70 -33.73
CA LEU A 51 -14.56 1.90 -34.74
C LEU A 51 -14.55 0.71 -35.71
N THR A 52 -14.15 0.95 -36.95
CA THR A 52 -13.76 -0.10 -37.89
C THR A 52 -12.36 -0.63 -37.55
N PRO A 53 -11.97 -1.86 -37.95
CA PRO A 53 -10.61 -2.36 -37.77
C PRO A 53 -9.54 -1.41 -38.35
N GLU A 54 -9.81 -0.83 -39.51
CA GLU A 54 -8.93 0.17 -40.16
C GLU A 54 -8.70 1.41 -39.29
N LYS A 55 -9.79 2.01 -38.80
CA LYS A 55 -9.72 3.22 -37.98
C LYS A 55 -9.05 2.93 -36.63
N ALA A 56 -9.34 1.79 -36.03
CA ALA A 56 -8.68 1.35 -34.81
C ALA A 56 -7.17 1.13 -35.05
N ALA A 57 -6.80 0.47 -36.14
CA ALA A 57 -5.40 0.25 -36.50
C ALA A 57 -4.64 1.56 -36.76
N ALA A 58 -5.26 2.52 -37.44
CA ALA A 58 -4.68 3.84 -37.66
C ALA A 58 -4.47 4.61 -36.34
N VAL A 59 -5.43 4.55 -35.41
CA VAL A 59 -5.30 5.18 -34.09
C VAL A 59 -4.19 4.51 -33.27
N VAL A 60 -4.11 3.19 -33.27
CA VAL A 60 -3.09 2.44 -32.53
C VAL A 60 -1.70 2.71 -33.12
N ALA A 61 -1.54 2.64 -34.45
CA ALA A 61 -0.27 2.96 -35.13
C ALA A 61 0.20 4.38 -34.81
N LYS A 62 -0.70 5.36 -34.85
CA LYS A 62 -0.38 6.75 -34.49
C LYS A 62 0.06 6.88 -33.03
N SER A 63 -0.63 6.20 -32.10
CA SER A 63 -0.35 6.31 -30.67
C SER A 63 0.97 5.65 -30.26
N LEU A 64 1.25 4.46 -30.79
CA LEU A 64 2.41 3.65 -30.42
C LEU A 64 3.64 3.90 -31.30
N GLY A 65 3.50 4.71 -32.36
CA GLY A 65 4.43 4.70 -33.47
C GLY A 65 4.31 3.40 -34.28
N GLY A 66 4.76 3.41 -35.54
CA GLY A 66 4.72 2.25 -36.41
C GLY A 66 3.81 2.43 -37.62
N THR A 67 3.73 1.38 -38.44
CA THR A 67 3.00 1.38 -39.72
C THR A 67 1.97 0.28 -39.73
N SER A 68 0.73 0.62 -40.09
CA SER A 68 -0.35 -0.36 -40.25
C SER A 68 -0.28 -1.02 -41.64
N LYS A 69 -0.38 -2.35 -41.66
CA LYS A 69 -0.39 -3.19 -42.87
C LYS A 69 -1.63 -4.08 -42.85
N LEU A 70 -2.42 -4.02 -43.91
CA LEU A 70 -3.53 -4.97 -44.12
C LEU A 70 -2.97 -6.34 -44.51
N LEU A 71 -3.33 -7.37 -43.75
CA LEU A 71 -2.99 -8.77 -44.02
C LEU A 71 -4.02 -9.39 -44.97
N LYS A 72 -3.64 -10.49 -45.63
CA LYS A 72 -4.55 -11.26 -46.51
C LYS A 72 -5.79 -11.79 -45.76
N SER A 73 -5.71 -11.95 -44.45
CA SER A 73 -6.81 -12.35 -43.56
C SER A 73 -7.87 -11.24 -43.37
N GLY A 74 -7.60 -10.01 -43.82
CA GLY A 74 -8.45 -8.84 -43.52
C GLY A 74 -8.15 -8.19 -42.17
N GLU A 75 -7.14 -8.69 -41.45
CA GLU A 75 -6.63 -8.13 -40.21
C GLU A 75 -5.61 -7.03 -40.50
N TYR A 76 -5.47 -6.08 -39.58
CA TYR A 76 -4.42 -5.06 -39.64
C TYR A 76 -3.29 -5.44 -38.69
N GLU A 77 -2.06 -5.36 -39.17
CA GLU A 77 -0.86 -5.54 -38.36
C GLU A 77 -0.09 -4.23 -38.27
N ILE A 78 0.17 -3.76 -37.06
CA ILE A 78 0.97 -2.58 -36.78
C ILE A 78 2.38 -3.05 -36.47
N GLN A 79 3.32 -2.74 -37.37
CA GLN A 79 4.73 -3.11 -37.27
C GLN A 79 5.58 -1.91 -36.86
N GLY A 80 6.71 -2.16 -36.21
CA GLY A 80 7.65 -1.12 -35.79
C GLY A 80 7.11 -0.19 -34.69
N SER A 81 6.15 -0.68 -33.88
CA SER A 81 5.63 0.08 -32.74
C SER A 81 6.57 0.00 -31.53
N ARG A 82 6.44 0.94 -30.60
CA ARG A 82 7.23 0.96 -29.34
C ARG A 82 7.04 -0.27 -28.46
N ILE A 83 5.97 -1.05 -28.69
CA ILE A 83 5.63 -2.24 -27.89
C ILE A 83 5.70 -3.55 -28.70
N GLY A 84 6.27 -3.53 -29.90
CA GLY A 84 6.32 -4.68 -30.80
C GLY A 84 5.14 -4.73 -31.78
N THR A 85 4.73 -5.93 -32.20
CA THR A 85 3.65 -6.11 -33.17
C THR A 85 2.29 -6.04 -32.47
N VAL A 86 1.36 -5.26 -33.05
CA VAL A 86 -0.04 -5.20 -32.60
C VAL A 86 -0.94 -5.60 -33.76
N ARG A 87 -1.90 -6.49 -33.51
CA ARG A 87 -2.92 -6.89 -34.49
C ARG A 87 -4.25 -6.27 -34.15
N VAL A 88 -4.99 -5.88 -35.18
CA VAL A 88 -6.34 -5.34 -35.07
C VAL A 88 -7.24 -6.12 -36.02
N ASN A 89 -8.21 -6.83 -35.45
CA ASN A 89 -9.10 -7.74 -36.18
C ASN A 89 -10.57 -7.49 -35.82
N LEU A 90 -11.47 -7.95 -36.68
CA LEU A 90 -12.88 -8.01 -36.35
C LEU A 90 -13.12 -9.25 -35.46
N GLY A 91 -13.74 -9.06 -34.29
CA GLY A 91 -13.99 -10.13 -33.33
C GLY A 91 -15.22 -10.98 -33.66
N GLY A 92 -15.16 -12.25 -33.29
CA GLY A 92 -16.25 -13.23 -33.43
C GLY A 92 -16.31 -13.94 -34.80
N LYS A 93 -17.36 -14.76 -34.99
CA LYS A 93 -17.60 -15.54 -36.24
C LYS A 93 -17.74 -14.67 -37.49
N ALA A 94 -17.85 -13.34 -37.36
CA ALA A 94 -17.84 -12.41 -38.48
C ALA A 94 -16.47 -12.33 -39.20
N ALA A 95 -15.39 -12.78 -38.57
CA ALA A 95 -14.07 -12.95 -39.20
C ALA A 95 -13.87 -14.35 -39.81
N ALA A 96 -14.80 -15.29 -39.60
CA ALA A 96 -14.73 -16.57 -40.29
C ALA A 96 -14.97 -16.32 -41.78
N ASN A 97 -13.94 -16.60 -42.56
CA ASN A 97 -13.86 -16.40 -43.99
C ASN A 97 -15.14 -16.95 -44.68
N PRO A 98 -16.02 -16.13 -45.26
CA PRO A 98 -17.28 -16.60 -45.88
C PRO A 98 -17.06 -17.56 -47.06
N ALA A 99 -15.81 -17.69 -47.53
CA ALA A 99 -15.40 -18.68 -48.53
C ALA A 99 -15.26 -20.11 -47.96
N ALA A 100 -15.20 -20.31 -46.64
CA ALA A 100 -14.89 -21.60 -46.03
C ALA A 100 -16.13 -22.46 -45.70
N ASP A 101 -17.32 -21.87 -45.63
CA ASP A 101 -18.52 -22.51 -45.10
C ASP A 101 -19.66 -22.69 -46.12
N GLY A 102 -19.43 -22.41 -47.41
CA GLY A 102 -20.32 -22.79 -48.52
C GLY A 102 -21.73 -22.16 -48.50
N ARG A 103 -22.00 -21.26 -47.55
CA ARG A 103 -23.31 -20.59 -47.39
C ARG A 103 -23.35 -19.29 -48.20
N SER A 104 -23.73 -19.44 -49.46
CA SER A 104 -24.69 -18.58 -50.17
C SER A 104 -24.54 -17.05 -50.03
N HIS A 105 -23.86 -16.43 -51.02
CA HIS A 105 -23.48 -15.02 -51.17
C HIS A 105 -24.59 -13.94 -51.16
N TRP A 106 -25.86 -14.27 -50.87
CA TRP A 106 -26.99 -13.36 -51.04
C TRP A 106 -27.26 -12.46 -49.82
N PHE A 107 -26.76 -12.81 -48.63
CA PHE A 107 -26.87 -11.99 -47.42
C PHE A 107 -25.62 -11.15 -47.12
N ASP A 108 -24.55 -11.28 -47.90
CA ASP A 108 -23.25 -10.65 -47.68
C ASP A 108 -23.29 -9.12 -47.51
N PRO A 109 -24.07 -8.35 -48.29
CA PRO A 109 -24.11 -6.89 -48.13
C PRO A 109 -24.82 -6.45 -46.85
N LEU A 110 -25.92 -7.12 -46.48
CA LEU A 110 -26.71 -6.80 -45.29
C LEU A 110 -25.99 -7.26 -44.02
N ILE A 111 -25.34 -8.44 -44.07
CA ILE A 111 -24.47 -8.96 -43.01
C ILE A 111 -23.22 -8.08 -42.87
N LYS A 112 -22.58 -7.61 -43.95
CA LYS A 112 -21.48 -6.62 -43.87
C LYS A 112 -21.92 -5.31 -43.23
N LEU A 113 -23.11 -4.80 -43.56
CA LEU A 113 -23.62 -3.52 -43.05
C LEU A 113 -24.02 -3.60 -41.56
N VAL A 114 -24.65 -4.71 -41.16
CA VAL A 114 -25.08 -4.95 -39.78
C VAL A 114 -23.92 -5.44 -38.90
N ASN A 115 -22.97 -6.24 -39.42
CA ASN A 115 -21.83 -6.73 -38.65
C ASN A 115 -20.74 -5.68 -38.41
N THR A 116 -20.50 -4.72 -39.31
CA THR A 116 -19.40 -3.75 -39.11
C THR A 116 -19.67 -2.72 -38.00
N SER A 117 -20.94 -2.44 -37.69
CA SER A 117 -21.31 -1.56 -36.58
C SER A 117 -21.52 -2.29 -35.25
N LEU A 118 -21.80 -3.60 -35.28
CA LEU A 118 -22.13 -4.41 -34.09
C LEU A 118 -21.00 -5.34 -33.63
N ALA A 119 -20.12 -5.78 -34.52
CA ALA A 119 -19.00 -6.65 -34.16
C ALA A 119 -17.95 -5.86 -33.37
N PRO A 120 -17.38 -6.45 -32.30
CA PRO A 120 -16.25 -5.83 -31.63
C PRO A 120 -15.02 -5.82 -32.54
N VAL A 121 -14.19 -4.79 -32.44
CA VAL A 121 -12.83 -4.78 -32.93
C VAL A 121 -11.94 -5.24 -31.80
N GLU A 122 -11.08 -6.22 -32.06
CA GLU A 122 -10.09 -6.70 -31.09
C GLU A 122 -8.74 -6.07 -31.42
N VAL A 123 -8.05 -5.58 -30.39
CA VAL A 123 -6.68 -5.06 -30.46
C VAL A 123 -5.83 -5.98 -29.62
N ILE A 124 -4.90 -6.69 -30.26
CA ILE A 124 -4.16 -7.81 -29.67
C ILE A 124 -2.67 -7.51 -29.76
N THR A 125 -1.97 -7.54 -28.63
CA THR A 125 -0.51 -7.40 -28.59
C THR A 125 0.15 -8.78 -28.63
N GLU A 126 1.38 -8.84 -29.15
CA GLU A 126 2.32 -9.85 -28.67
C GLU A 126 2.58 -9.66 -27.17
N PRO A 127 3.10 -10.67 -26.45
CA PRO A 127 3.50 -10.47 -25.07
C PRO A 127 4.52 -9.36 -24.93
N VAL A 128 4.13 -8.32 -24.19
CA VAL A 128 4.95 -7.15 -23.91
C VAL A 128 5.53 -7.24 -22.51
N SER A 129 6.68 -6.60 -22.29
CA SER A 129 7.22 -6.40 -20.95
C SER A 129 6.37 -5.40 -20.16
N TYR A 130 6.38 -5.49 -18.83
CA TYR A 130 5.52 -4.67 -17.98
C TYR A 130 5.73 -3.15 -18.15
N ASP A 131 6.96 -2.70 -18.41
CA ASP A 131 7.28 -1.29 -18.68
C ASP A 131 6.58 -0.73 -19.94
N LYS A 132 6.15 -1.60 -20.86
CA LYS A 132 5.42 -1.25 -22.09
C LYS A 132 3.90 -1.21 -21.92
N VAL A 133 3.39 -1.57 -20.74
CA VAL A 133 1.96 -1.58 -20.48
C VAL A 133 1.37 -0.16 -20.46
N ASP A 134 2.16 0.84 -20.06
CA ASP A 134 1.72 2.24 -20.03
C ASP A 134 1.54 2.79 -21.46
N ASP A 135 2.46 2.48 -22.38
CA ASP A 135 2.34 2.79 -23.81
C ASP A 135 1.04 2.22 -24.39
N PHE A 136 0.74 0.94 -24.11
CA PHE A 136 -0.49 0.31 -24.60
C PHE A 136 -1.75 0.90 -23.96
N SER A 137 -1.70 1.24 -22.67
CA SER A 137 -2.80 1.89 -21.96
C SER A 137 -3.08 3.30 -22.51
N GLU A 138 -2.06 3.99 -23.02
CA GLU A 138 -2.24 5.23 -23.78
C GLU A 138 -2.93 4.99 -25.12
N ALA A 139 -2.52 3.97 -25.88
CA ALA A 139 -3.16 3.61 -27.15
C ALA A 139 -4.65 3.29 -26.98
N VAL A 140 -5.02 2.60 -25.89
CA VAL A 140 -6.40 2.27 -25.57
C VAL A 140 -7.20 3.51 -25.16
N ARG A 141 -6.61 4.46 -24.41
CA ARG A 141 -7.21 5.78 -24.17
C ARG A 141 -7.37 6.60 -25.46
N SER A 142 -6.45 6.47 -26.41
CA SER A 142 -6.55 7.10 -27.73
C SER A 142 -7.69 6.51 -28.57
N LEU A 143 -7.93 5.20 -28.51
CA LEU A 143 -9.11 4.57 -29.10
C LEU A 143 -10.40 5.16 -28.53
N LYS A 144 -10.50 5.31 -27.19
CA LYS A 144 -11.64 5.96 -26.52
C LYS A 144 -11.90 7.37 -27.07
N LYS A 145 -10.84 8.19 -27.18
CA LYS A 145 -10.91 9.55 -27.76
C LYS A 145 -11.36 9.54 -29.22
N ALA A 146 -11.01 8.50 -29.99
CA ALA A 146 -11.39 8.35 -31.40
C ALA A 146 -12.85 7.89 -31.61
N GLY A 147 -13.59 7.64 -30.53
CA GLY A 147 -14.97 7.17 -30.55
C GLY A 147 -15.13 5.69 -30.26
N ALA A 148 -14.06 4.98 -29.85
CA ALA A 148 -14.20 3.64 -29.32
C ALA A 148 -15.09 3.68 -28.09
N LYS A 149 -16.04 2.75 -28.04
CA LYS A 149 -16.95 2.56 -26.94
C LYS A 149 -16.54 1.30 -26.22
N GLY A 150 -16.24 1.46 -24.94
CA GLY A 150 -16.16 0.37 -23.98
C GLY A 150 -17.57 -0.10 -23.64
N THR A 151 -17.66 -1.05 -22.74
CA THR A 151 -18.89 -1.80 -22.50
C THR A 151 -19.77 -1.18 -21.42
N ASN A 152 -21.09 -1.30 -21.60
CA ASN A 152 -22.05 -1.23 -20.51
C ASN A 152 -22.36 -2.67 -20.02
N ALA A 153 -22.87 -2.83 -18.80
CA ALA A 153 -23.04 -4.11 -18.09
C ALA A 153 -23.74 -5.27 -18.86
N TRP A 154 -24.36 -4.98 -20.01
CA TRP A 154 -25.17 -5.93 -20.79
C TRP A 154 -24.51 -6.40 -22.09
N ARG A 155 -23.46 -5.73 -22.57
CA ARG A 155 -22.73 -6.11 -23.80
C ARG A 155 -21.39 -6.71 -23.37
N ALA A 156 -20.89 -7.72 -24.07
CA ALA A 156 -19.61 -8.36 -23.74
C ALA A 156 -18.55 -7.83 -24.71
N ILE A 157 -17.63 -7.05 -24.16
CA ILE A 157 -16.39 -6.54 -24.74
C ILE A 157 -15.45 -6.47 -23.53
N SER A 158 -14.32 -7.14 -23.59
CA SER A 158 -13.48 -7.43 -22.42
C SER A 158 -12.02 -7.03 -22.62
N THR A 159 -11.33 -6.78 -21.51
CA THR A 159 -9.87 -6.84 -21.46
C THR A 159 -9.49 -8.28 -21.11
N GLN A 160 -8.71 -8.91 -21.98
CA GLN A 160 -8.10 -10.20 -21.73
C GLN A 160 -6.60 -10.01 -21.53
N VAL A 161 -6.08 -10.53 -20.42
CA VAL A 161 -4.66 -10.48 -20.08
C VAL A 161 -4.12 -11.91 -20.03
N ASN A 162 -3.16 -12.19 -20.90
CA ASN A 162 -2.47 -13.46 -20.98
C ASN A 162 -1.14 -13.32 -20.23
N VAL A 163 -1.08 -13.83 -19.00
CA VAL A 163 0.14 -13.77 -18.19
C VAL A 163 1.00 -14.99 -18.50
N GLU A 164 2.25 -14.79 -18.94
CA GLU A 164 3.20 -15.90 -19.09
C GLU A 164 3.52 -16.49 -17.71
N ILE A 165 3.16 -17.77 -17.52
CA ILE A 165 3.22 -18.43 -16.21
C ILE A 165 4.53 -19.20 -16.02
N PHE A 166 5.05 -19.81 -17.08
CA PHE A 166 6.36 -20.48 -17.07
C PHE A 166 7.46 -19.47 -17.37
N ALA A 167 8.51 -19.47 -16.55
CA ALA A 167 9.67 -18.62 -16.81
C ALA A 167 10.37 -19.07 -18.11
N PRO A 168 10.95 -18.15 -18.89
CA PRO A 168 11.72 -18.54 -20.06
C PRO A 168 12.81 -19.56 -19.71
N GLY A 169 12.84 -20.68 -20.43
CA GLY A 169 13.83 -21.74 -20.24
C GLY A 169 13.55 -22.73 -19.11
N THR A 170 12.42 -22.64 -18.39
CA THR A 170 12.01 -23.68 -17.44
C THR A 170 11.19 -24.77 -18.12
N ASP A 171 11.26 -25.99 -17.58
CA ASP A 171 10.40 -27.09 -18.02
C ASP A 171 8.94 -26.75 -17.69
N PRO A 172 8.05 -26.66 -18.70
CA PRO A 172 6.61 -26.48 -18.49
C PRO A 172 5.97 -27.51 -17.56
N LYS A 173 6.55 -28.72 -17.49
CA LYS A 173 6.10 -29.82 -16.62
C LYS A 173 6.82 -29.87 -15.28
N SER A 174 7.63 -28.87 -14.93
CA SER A 174 8.29 -28.85 -13.62
C SER A 174 7.27 -28.86 -12.46
N PRO A 175 7.57 -29.53 -11.33
CA PRO A 175 6.70 -29.51 -10.15
C PRO A 175 6.35 -28.10 -9.67
N GLU A 176 7.26 -27.14 -9.80
CA GLU A 176 7.06 -25.74 -9.42
C GLU A 176 6.01 -25.05 -10.30
N ASN A 177 6.08 -25.25 -11.62
CA ASN A 177 5.13 -24.70 -12.57
C ASN A 177 3.72 -25.31 -12.39
N THR A 178 3.64 -26.62 -12.13
CA THR A 178 2.38 -27.31 -11.84
C THR A 178 1.78 -26.86 -10.51
N LYS A 179 2.61 -26.69 -9.46
CA LYS A 179 2.19 -26.16 -8.17
C LYS A 179 1.64 -24.73 -8.31
N LEU A 180 2.32 -23.87 -9.06
CA LEU A 180 1.85 -22.51 -9.33
C LEU A 180 0.51 -22.52 -10.07
N LEU A 181 0.40 -23.29 -11.16
CA LEU A 181 -0.83 -23.37 -11.94
C LEU A 181 -1.99 -23.91 -11.11
N SER A 182 -1.76 -24.95 -10.32
CA SER A 182 -2.75 -25.52 -9.40
C SER A 182 -3.19 -24.50 -8.36
N SER A 183 -2.24 -23.78 -7.74
CA SER A 183 -2.55 -22.74 -6.74
C SER A 183 -3.39 -21.62 -7.35
N VAL A 184 -3.05 -21.14 -8.55
CA VAL A 184 -3.82 -20.12 -9.28
C VAL A 184 -5.25 -20.63 -9.54
N LEU A 185 -5.42 -21.88 -9.98
CA LEU A 185 -6.73 -22.49 -10.22
C LEU A 185 -7.53 -22.65 -8.93
N GLN A 186 -6.93 -23.17 -7.86
CA GLN A 186 -7.58 -23.36 -6.55
C GLN A 186 -8.05 -22.03 -5.97
N ASN A 187 -7.19 -21.01 -5.99
CA ASN A 187 -7.54 -19.68 -5.49
C ASN A 187 -8.67 -19.05 -6.30
N TYR A 188 -8.60 -19.16 -7.63
CA TYR A 188 -9.56 -18.53 -8.53
C TYR A 188 -10.93 -19.21 -8.51
N TYR A 189 -10.97 -20.54 -8.44
CA TYR A 189 -12.20 -21.32 -8.42
C TYR A 189 -12.67 -21.69 -7.01
N SER A 190 -12.05 -21.13 -5.96
CA SER A 190 -12.52 -21.35 -4.59
C SER A 190 -13.97 -20.86 -4.42
N PRO A 191 -14.80 -21.55 -3.61
CA PRO A 191 -16.15 -21.08 -3.29
C PRO A 191 -16.19 -19.68 -2.69
N GLU A 192 -15.14 -19.31 -1.95
CA GLU A 192 -14.98 -17.96 -1.41
C GLU A 192 -14.85 -16.92 -2.52
N HIS A 193 -13.97 -17.14 -3.51
CA HIS A 193 -13.80 -16.22 -4.62
C HIS A 193 -15.01 -16.21 -5.55
N GLU A 194 -15.66 -17.35 -5.79
CA GLU A 194 -16.95 -17.42 -6.49
C GLU A 194 -17.99 -16.50 -5.82
N LYS A 195 -18.17 -16.63 -4.50
CA LYS A 195 -19.12 -15.80 -3.75
C LYS A 195 -18.78 -14.32 -3.87
N GLN A 196 -17.49 -13.95 -3.85
CA GLN A 196 -17.02 -12.59 -4.06
C GLN A 196 -17.36 -12.08 -5.46
N VAL A 197 -16.98 -12.82 -6.51
CA VAL A 197 -17.25 -12.47 -7.91
C VAL A 197 -18.75 -12.32 -8.16
N LEU A 198 -19.58 -13.24 -7.67
CA LEU A 198 -21.04 -13.17 -7.81
C LEU A 198 -21.65 -12.02 -7.01
N GLY A 199 -21.12 -11.71 -5.84
CA GLY A 199 -21.54 -10.58 -5.00
C GLY A 199 -21.21 -9.22 -5.62
N VAL A 200 -20.05 -9.12 -6.28
CA VAL A 200 -19.55 -7.93 -6.97
C VAL A 200 -20.28 -7.72 -8.30
N LEU A 201 -20.24 -8.71 -9.18
CA LEU A 201 -20.78 -8.58 -10.54
C LEU A 201 -22.30 -8.67 -10.61
N LYS A 202 -22.93 -9.33 -9.64
CA LYS A 202 -24.38 -9.67 -9.63
C LYS A 202 -24.90 -10.11 -11.00
N PRO A 203 -24.20 -11.05 -11.69
CA PRO A 203 -24.51 -11.36 -13.08
C PRO A 203 -25.89 -12.03 -13.18
N PRO A 204 -26.65 -11.78 -14.26
CA PRO A 204 -27.92 -12.46 -14.50
C PRO A 204 -27.68 -13.97 -14.58
N LYS A 205 -28.68 -14.79 -14.20
CA LYS A 205 -28.55 -16.26 -14.11
C LYS A 205 -27.94 -16.87 -15.38
N ILE A 206 -28.35 -16.42 -16.56
CA ILE A 206 -27.83 -16.87 -17.86
C ILE A 206 -26.33 -16.63 -18.07
N ARG A 207 -25.71 -15.68 -17.34
CA ARG A 207 -24.28 -15.38 -17.41
C ARG A 207 -23.47 -16.14 -16.36
N ARG A 208 -24.09 -16.68 -15.30
CA ARG A 208 -23.37 -17.39 -14.22
C ARG A 208 -22.63 -18.61 -14.75
N GLU A 209 -23.25 -19.37 -15.64
CA GLU A 209 -22.67 -20.54 -16.32
C GLU A 209 -21.43 -20.21 -17.18
N TYR A 210 -21.21 -18.93 -17.52
CA TYR A 210 -20.03 -18.47 -18.27
C TYR A 210 -18.93 -17.89 -17.37
N ILE A 211 -19.27 -17.52 -16.13
CA ILE A 211 -18.34 -16.89 -15.20
C ILE A 211 -17.59 -17.96 -14.40
N LEU A 212 -18.24 -19.09 -14.10
CA LEU A 212 -17.70 -20.16 -13.25
C LEU A 212 -17.94 -21.54 -13.87
N PRO A 213 -17.26 -21.89 -14.98
CA PRO A 213 -17.65 -23.03 -15.79
C PRO A 213 -16.84 -24.30 -15.49
N VAL A 214 -16.10 -24.38 -14.39
CA VAL A 214 -15.48 -25.67 -14.07
C VAL A 214 -16.58 -26.68 -13.71
N HIS A 215 -16.46 -27.90 -14.23
CA HIS A 215 -17.42 -28.94 -13.88
C HIS A 215 -17.28 -29.30 -12.38
N ALA A 216 -18.37 -29.69 -11.71
CA ALA A 216 -18.37 -30.03 -10.29
C ALA A 216 -17.26 -31.03 -9.92
N ALA A 217 -17.09 -32.09 -10.73
CA ALA A 217 -16.01 -33.07 -10.57
C ALA A 217 -14.59 -32.47 -10.51
N PHE A 218 -14.31 -31.39 -11.26
CA PHE A 218 -13.00 -30.71 -11.17
C PHE A 218 -12.97 -29.68 -10.04
N ALA A 219 -14.08 -29.00 -9.75
CA ALA A 219 -14.19 -28.10 -8.60
C ALA A 219 -13.92 -28.85 -7.27
N GLU A 220 -14.48 -30.04 -7.11
CA GLU A 220 -14.25 -30.93 -5.97
C GLU A 220 -12.76 -31.27 -5.78
N LYS A 221 -12.01 -31.45 -6.88
CA LYS A 221 -10.54 -31.66 -6.81
C LYS A 221 -9.82 -30.42 -6.31
N LEU A 222 -10.19 -29.23 -6.81
CA LEU A 222 -9.58 -27.96 -6.41
C LEU A 222 -9.85 -27.63 -4.93
N GLU A 223 -10.95 -28.10 -4.36
CA GLU A 223 -11.30 -27.91 -2.94
C GLU A 223 -10.49 -28.79 -1.98
N ILE A 224 -9.79 -29.82 -2.46
CA ILE A 224 -8.96 -30.69 -1.60
C ILE A 224 -7.82 -29.84 -1.01
N PRO A 225 -7.73 -29.69 0.33
CA PRO A 225 -6.63 -28.97 0.96
C PRO A 225 -5.29 -29.60 0.58
N GLY A 226 -4.41 -28.81 -0.03
CA GLY A 226 -3.11 -29.31 -0.49
C GLY A 226 -3.16 -30.16 -1.77
N TYR A 227 -4.17 -29.99 -2.64
CA TYR A 227 -4.17 -30.54 -3.99
C TYR A 227 -2.89 -30.14 -4.75
N LEU A 228 -2.00 -31.11 -4.90
CA LEU A 228 -0.68 -30.99 -5.54
C LEU A 228 -0.56 -32.06 -6.63
N PRO A 229 -1.30 -31.93 -7.74
CA PRO A 229 -1.29 -32.92 -8.80
C PRO A 229 0.08 -32.96 -9.49
N THR A 230 0.40 -34.10 -10.10
CA THR A 230 1.43 -34.19 -11.13
C THR A 230 1.01 -33.39 -12.37
N PRO A 231 1.95 -33.01 -13.26
CA PRO A 231 1.62 -32.33 -14.51
C PRO A 231 0.56 -33.08 -15.33
N ASP A 232 0.69 -34.41 -15.44
CA ASP A 232 -0.23 -35.28 -16.18
C ASP A 232 -1.63 -35.33 -15.54
N GLU A 233 -1.70 -35.44 -14.21
CA GLU A 233 -2.97 -35.38 -13.47
C GLU A 233 -3.67 -34.04 -13.66
N LEU A 234 -2.95 -32.92 -13.57
CA LEU A 234 -3.55 -31.59 -13.78
C LEU A 234 -4.06 -31.42 -15.21
N PHE A 235 -3.28 -31.85 -16.21
CA PHE A 235 -3.72 -31.83 -17.61
C PHE A 235 -4.98 -32.67 -17.81
N PHE A 236 -4.99 -33.88 -17.23
CA PHE A 236 -6.11 -34.80 -17.29
C PHE A 236 -7.36 -34.26 -16.61
N ASP A 237 -7.23 -33.80 -15.37
CA ASP A 237 -8.32 -33.24 -14.57
C ASP A 237 -8.90 -32.01 -15.25
N TYR A 238 -8.07 -31.15 -15.84
CA TYR A 238 -8.53 -29.95 -16.53
C TYR A 238 -9.20 -30.26 -17.87
N HIS A 239 -8.61 -31.08 -18.73
CA HIS A 239 -9.12 -31.28 -20.09
C HIS A 239 -10.06 -32.47 -20.23
N TYR A 240 -9.62 -33.66 -19.83
CA TYR A 240 -10.34 -34.90 -20.08
C TYR A 240 -11.50 -35.10 -19.11
N LEU A 241 -11.27 -34.99 -17.79
CA LEU A 241 -12.30 -35.19 -16.78
C LEU A 241 -13.47 -34.20 -16.97
N GLN A 242 -13.17 -32.92 -17.19
CA GLN A 242 -14.20 -31.91 -17.43
C GLN A 242 -14.98 -32.17 -18.71
N THR A 243 -14.31 -32.53 -19.81
CA THR A 243 -14.97 -32.82 -21.09
C THR A 243 -15.87 -34.05 -20.97
N TYR A 244 -15.38 -35.11 -20.32
CA TYR A 244 -16.15 -36.33 -20.10
C TYR A 244 -17.41 -36.03 -19.27
N ALA A 245 -17.24 -35.34 -18.15
CA ALA A 245 -18.35 -35.04 -17.26
C ALA A 245 -19.43 -34.17 -17.92
N ARG A 246 -19.04 -33.31 -18.86
CA ARG A 246 -19.96 -32.44 -19.63
C ARG A 246 -20.63 -33.13 -20.80
N GLN A 247 -19.93 -34.01 -21.52
CA GLN A 247 -20.41 -34.53 -22.80
C GLN A 247 -20.87 -35.99 -22.76
N ILE A 248 -20.40 -36.78 -21.79
CA ILE A 248 -20.63 -38.22 -21.72
C ILE A 248 -21.48 -38.58 -20.50
N GLY A 249 -21.09 -38.14 -19.30
CA GLY A 249 -21.81 -38.44 -18.07
C GLY A 249 -20.89 -38.51 -16.85
N ASP A 250 -21.35 -39.16 -15.79
CA ASP A 250 -20.64 -39.25 -14.52
C ASP A 250 -19.31 -40.04 -14.65
N PRO A 251 -18.14 -39.45 -14.29
CA PRO A 251 -16.86 -40.15 -14.29
C PRO A 251 -16.66 -41.11 -13.11
N GLU A 252 -17.58 -41.19 -12.14
CA GLU A 252 -17.42 -42.05 -10.96
C GLU A 252 -17.12 -43.52 -11.33
N GLY A 253 -16.09 -44.09 -10.69
CA GLY A 253 -15.65 -45.47 -10.93
C GLY A 253 -14.91 -45.70 -12.25
N LYS A 254 -14.68 -44.68 -13.09
CA LYS A 254 -13.88 -44.78 -14.32
C LYS A 254 -12.42 -44.46 -14.07
N SER A 255 -11.54 -45.23 -14.70
CA SER A 255 -10.11 -44.94 -14.75
C SER A 255 -9.79 -43.76 -15.67
N MET A 256 -8.62 -43.13 -15.48
CA MET A 256 -8.16 -42.06 -16.38
C MET A 256 -8.09 -42.51 -17.84
N THR A 257 -7.64 -43.74 -18.09
CA THR A 257 -7.55 -44.31 -19.44
C THR A 257 -8.92 -44.45 -20.09
N GLU A 258 -9.92 -44.98 -19.37
CA GLU A 258 -11.29 -45.10 -19.89
C GLU A 258 -11.91 -43.75 -20.24
N ILE A 259 -11.72 -42.74 -19.38
CA ILE A 259 -12.20 -41.37 -19.61
C ILE A 259 -11.53 -40.77 -20.85
N ARG A 260 -10.20 -40.88 -20.95
CA ARG A 260 -9.42 -40.37 -22.09
C ARG A 260 -9.89 -40.99 -23.40
N GLU A 261 -10.01 -42.31 -23.45
CA GLU A 261 -10.49 -43.03 -24.64
C GLU A 261 -11.92 -42.62 -25.01
N ALA A 262 -12.80 -42.49 -24.03
CA ALA A 262 -14.18 -42.10 -24.28
C ALA A 262 -14.29 -40.68 -24.84
N VAL A 263 -13.50 -39.73 -24.32
CA VAL A 263 -13.43 -38.36 -24.85
C VAL A 263 -12.89 -38.36 -26.28
N LEU A 264 -11.82 -39.10 -26.56
CA LEU A 264 -11.22 -39.15 -27.91
C LEU A 264 -12.12 -39.84 -28.95
N ARG A 265 -13.12 -40.64 -28.54
CA ARG A 265 -14.12 -41.23 -29.44
C ARG A 265 -15.26 -40.27 -29.80
N LEU A 266 -15.37 -39.11 -29.16
CA LEU A 266 -16.37 -38.10 -29.51
C LEU A 266 -16.07 -37.53 -30.90
N ASP A 267 -17.12 -37.22 -31.67
CA ASP A 267 -17.00 -36.45 -32.92
C ASP A 267 -16.38 -35.05 -32.68
N LYS A 268 -16.56 -34.52 -31.47
CA LYS A 268 -16.04 -33.22 -31.02
C LYS A 268 -15.36 -33.37 -29.66
N PRO A 269 -14.15 -33.96 -29.63
CA PRO A 269 -13.46 -34.25 -28.37
C PRO A 269 -12.98 -32.97 -27.67
N VAL A 270 -12.96 -31.83 -28.37
CA VAL A 270 -12.69 -30.51 -27.78
C VAL A 270 -14.01 -29.87 -27.35
N ASP A 271 -14.24 -29.81 -26.05
CA ASP A 271 -15.31 -28.99 -25.48
C ASP A 271 -14.93 -27.50 -25.53
N PRO A 272 -15.64 -26.66 -26.31
CA PRO A 272 -15.37 -25.23 -26.35
C PRO A 272 -15.56 -24.55 -25.00
N VAL A 273 -16.38 -25.11 -24.10
CA VAL A 273 -16.54 -24.61 -22.74
C VAL A 273 -15.26 -24.86 -21.95
N VAL A 274 -14.69 -26.06 -22.01
CA VAL A 274 -13.45 -26.36 -21.29
C VAL A 274 -12.27 -25.55 -21.82
N VAL A 275 -12.22 -25.30 -23.13
CA VAL A 275 -11.07 -24.63 -23.77
C VAL A 275 -11.20 -23.11 -23.82
N LYS A 276 -12.40 -22.55 -24.01
CA LYS A 276 -12.59 -21.10 -24.25
C LYS A 276 -13.48 -20.42 -23.20
N ASN A 277 -14.04 -21.15 -22.25
CA ASN A 277 -14.86 -20.56 -21.19
C ASN A 277 -14.05 -20.36 -19.93
N SER A 278 -14.56 -19.45 -19.11
CA SER A 278 -14.06 -18.93 -17.84
C SER A 278 -13.44 -17.54 -17.94
N ARG A 279 -13.40 -16.88 -16.78
CA ARG A 279 -12.60 -15.68 -16.56
C ARG A 279 -11.12 -16.01 -16.30
N LEU A 280 -10.76 -17.29 -16.16
CA LEU A 280 -9.39 -17.77 -15.98
C LEU A 280 -9.14 -19.04 -16.81
N GLN A 281 -8.51 -18.90 -17.97
CA GLN A 281 -8.23 -20.00 -18.88
C GLN A 281 -6.80 -20.49 -18.71
N ALA A 282 -6.62 -21.77 -18.35
CA ALA A 282 -5.31 -22.41 -18.21
C ALA A 282 -4.93 -23.29 -19.41
N SER A 283 -5.85 -23.48 -20.37
CA SER A 283 -5.64 -24.37 -21.53
C SER A 283 -4.36 -24.04 -22.30
N SER A 284 -4.04 -22.76 -22.48
CA SER A 284 -2.85 -22.36 -23.23
C SER A 284 -1.55 -22.82 -22.56
N ALA A 285 -1.46 -22.71 -21.22
CA ALA A 285 -0.35 -23.25 -20.46
C ALA A 285 -0.27 -24.79 -20.50
N LEU A 286 -1.42 -25.46 -20.38
CA LEU A 286 -1.50 -26.92 -20.35
C LEU A 286 -1.20 -27.56 -21.72
N VAL A 287 -1.80 -27.06 -22.80
CA VAL A 287 -1.51 -27.54 -24.16
C VAL A 287 -0.05 -27.27 -24.54
N TYR A 288 0.53 -26.15 -24.10
CA TYR A 288 1.96 -25.88 -24.29
C TYR A 288 2.84 -26.89 -23.56
N ALA A 289 2.44 -27.34 -22.36
CA ALA A 289 3.16 -28.36 -21.62
C ALA A 289 3.01 -29.76 -22.23
N PHE A 290 1.91 -30.05 -22.94
CA PHE A 290 1.61 -31.37 -23.50
C PHE A 290 1.37 -31.33 -25.02
N PRO A 291 2.35 -30.92 -25.84
CA PRO A 291 2.15 -30.73 -27.27
C PRO A 291 1.84 -32.03 -28.03
N ASP A 292 2.29 -33.17 -27.51
CA ASP A 292 2.13 -34.48 -28.15
C ASP A 292 0.81 -35.19 -27.82
N ASP A 293 0.06 -34.69 -26.84
CA ASP A 293 -1.22 -35.29 -26.46
C ASP A 293 -2.24 -35.17 -27.62
N PRO A 294 -3.03 -36.22 -27.92
CA PRO A 294 -3.98 -36.18 -29.03
C PRO A 294 -5.00 -35.02 -28.91
N LEU A 295 -5.47 -34.72 -27.70
CA LEU A 295 -6.40 -33.62 -27.48
C LEU A 295 -5.71 -32.26 -27.66
N SER A 296 -4.44 -32.12 -27.23
CA SER A 296 -3.64 -30.93 -27.51
C SER A 296 -3.50 -30.65 -29.00
N LYS A 297 -3.20 -31.67 -29.81
CA LYS A 297 -3.10 -31.55 -31.28
C LYS A 297 -4.42 -31.06 -31.87
N GLU A 298 -5.53 -31.66 -31.46
CA GLU A 298 -6.87 -31.26 -31.88
C GLU A 298 -7.20 -29.80 -31.50
N ILE A 299 -6.85 -29.37 -30.27
CA ILE A 299 -7.06 -28.00 -29.82
C ILE A 299 -6.26 -27.01 -30.68
N VAL A 300 -5.00 -27.34 -31.00
CA VAL A 300 -4.11 -26.53 -31.83
C VAL A 300 -4.63 -26.44 -33.26
N GLU A 301 -5.01 -27.57 -33.88
CA GLU A 301 -5.54 -27.63 -35.25
C GLU A 301 -6.83 -26.83 -35.41
N ARG A 302 -7.67 -26.78 -34.37
CA ARG A 302 -8.88 -25.94 -34.32
C ARG A 302 -8.61 -24.46 -34.06
N GLY A 303 -7.34 -24.04 -33.94
CA GLY A 303 -6.96 -22.66 -33.64
C GLY A 303 -7.47 -22.18 -32.28
N ALA A 304 -7.71 -23.09 -31.35
CA ALA A 304 -8.24 -22.78 -30.02
C ALA A 304 -7.13 -22.54 -28.98
N ASN A 305 -5.86 -22.72 -29.36
CA ASN A 305 -4.70 -22.51 -28.49
C ASN A 305 -3.89 -21.26 -28.86
N LYS A 306 -3.20 -20.68 -27.88
CA LYS A 306 -2.10 -19.74 -28.08
C LYS A 306 -0.78 -20.52 -28.15
N THR A 307 0.18 -20.03 -28.94
CA THR A 307 1.50 -20.67 -29.09
C THR A 307 2.44 -20.45 -27.89
N ARG A 308 1.90 -20.19 -26.68
CA ARG A 308 2.68 -19.75 -25.51
C ARG A 308 2.09 -20.23 -24.19
N PRO A 309 2.92 -20.40 -23.14
CA PRO A 309 2.48 -20.87 -21.83
C PRO A 309 1.88 -19.74 -21.00
N ALA A 310 0.64 -19.36 -21.32
CA ALA A 310 -0.06 -18.29 -20.62
C ALA A 310 -1.32 -18.78 -19.92
N ILE A 311 -1.64 -18.11 -18.81
CA ILE A 311 -2.97 -18.14 -18.22
C ILE A 311 -3.71 -16.88 -18.67
N GLU A 312 -4.94 -17.03 -19.15
CA GLU A 312 -5.75 -15.94 -19.68
C GLU A 312 -6.78 -15.48 -18.64
N PHE A 313 -6.59 -14.28 -18.11
CA PHE A 313 -7.57 -13.58 -17.28
C PHE A 313 -8.52 -12.80 -18.20
N ARG A 314 -9.84 -12.98 -18.05
CA ARG A 314 -10.86 -12.25 -18.81
C ARG A 314 -11.72 -11.42 -17.88
N GLU A 315 -11.55 -10.10 -17.96
CA GLU A 315 -12.25 -9.16 -17.10
C GLU A 315 -13.35 -8.39 -17.88
N PRO A 316 -14.57 -8.24 -17.32
CA PRO A 316 -15.68 -7.53 -17.96
C PRO A 316 -15.52 -6.00 -17.92
N ASN A 317 -14.43 -5.48 -17.35
CA ASN A 317 -14.24 -4.05 -17.16
C ASN A 317 -13.42 -3.43 -18.29
N THR A 318 -13.98 -2.40 -18.94
CA THR A 318 -13.27 -1.58 -19.93
C THR A 318 -13.56 -0.09 -19.69
N ASP A 319 -13.17 0.42 -18.53
CA ASP A 319 -12.99 1.87 -18.34
C ASP A 319 -11.82 2.45 -19.17
N PHE A 320 -11.17 1.58 -19.97
CA PHE A 320 -9.99 1.80 -20.77
C PHE A 320 -8.70 1.86 -19.93
N ASP A 321 -8.74 1.37 -18.69
CA ASP A 321 -7.58 1.18 -17.81
C ASP A 321 -7.06 -0.27 -17.86
N VAL A 322 -6.35 -0.58 -18.94
CA VAL A 322 -5.76 -1.91 -19.18
C VAL A 322 -4.68 -2.22 -18.15
N LYS A 323 -3.90 -1.21 -17.77
CA LYS A 323 -2.84 -1.35 -16.79
C LYS A 323 -3.37 -1.94 -15.49
N ARG A 324 -4.49 -1.42 -15.00
CA ARG A 324 -5.09 -1.93 -13.76
C ARG A 324 -5.47 -3.40 -13.87
N THR A 325 -6.05 -3.85 -14.99
CA THR A 325 -6.34 -5.27 -15.22
C THR A 325 -5.08 -6.14 -15.23
N ILE A 326 -3.98 -5.63 -15.77
CA ILE A 326 -2.69 -6.33 -15.76
C ILE A 326 -2.11 -6.40 -14.35
N ASP A 327 -2.16 -5.29 -13.61
CA ASP A 327 -1.71 -5.22 -12.22
C ASP A 327 -2.48 -6.24 -11.35
N TRP A 328 -3.79 -6.38 -11.56
CA TRP A 328 -4.67 -7.41 -10.98
C TRP A 328 -4.19 -8.84 -11.28
N ALA A 329 -4.05 -9.18 -12.57
CA ALA A 329 -3.64 -10.51 -12.98
C ALA A 329 -2.24 -10.88 -12.44
N LEU A 330 -1.27 -9.97 -12.52
CA LEU A 330 0.10 -10.20 -12.06
C LEU A 330 0.19 -10.33 -10.54
N GLY A 331 -0.49 -9.45 -9.79
CA GLY A 331 -0.53 -9.54 -8.33
C GLY A 331 -1.17 -10.83 -7.85
N PHE A 332 -2.25 -11.28 -8.49
CA PHE A 332 -2.91 -12.55 -8.16
C PHE A 332 -2.02 -13.77 -8.43
N VAL A 333 -1.31 -13.79 -9.55
CA VAL A 333 -0.35 -14.85 -9.87
C VAL A 333 0.78 -14.88 -8.84
N GLU A 334 1.32 -13.72 -8.45
CA GLU A 334 2.40 -13.66 -7.45
C GLU A 334 1.91 -14.05 -6.06
N ALA A 335 0.71 -13.62 -5.64
CA ALA A 335 0.09 -14.06 -4.39
C ALA A 335 -0.03 -15.59 -4.32
N SER A 336 -0.44 -16.21 -5.44
CA SER A 336 -0.55 -17.66 -5.56
C SER A 336 0.83 -18.35 -5.56
N ALA A 337 1.85 -17.70 -6.13
CA ALA A 337 3.22 -18.20 -6.11
C ALA A 337 3.83 -18.17 -4.71
N GLU A 338 3.59 -17.11 -3.94
CA GLU A 338 4.12 -16.92 -2.59
C GLU A 338 3.39 -17.77 -1.55
N ASN A 339 2.06 -17.88 -1.64
CA ASN A 339 1.23 -18.44 -0.58
C ASN A 339 0.60 -19.80 -0.94
N GLY A 340 0.76 -20.27 -2.18
CA GLY A 340 0.06 -21.46 -2.67
C GLY A 340 -1.45 -21.26 -2.74
N ALA A 341 -2.22 -22.27 -2.34
CA ALA A 341 -3.66 -22.15 -2.16
C ALA A 341 -3.97 -21.46 -0.82
N PHE A 342 -4.81 -20.43 -0.85
CA PHE A 342 -5.14 -19.62 0.33
C PHE A 342 -6.60 -19.17 0.32
N SER A 343 -7.14 -18.91 1.51
CA SER A 343 -8.39 -18.14 1.64
C SER A 343 -8.06 -16.65 1.59
N HIS A 344 -8.84 -15.88 0.85
CA HIS A 344 -8.65 -14.43 0.73
C HIS A 344 -8.73 -13.77 2.11
N ASP A 345 -9.71 -14.13 2.93
CA ASP A 345 -9.84 -13.62 4.30
C ASP A 345 -8.68 -13.97 5.21
N ALA A 346 -8.22 -15.23 5.16
CA ALA A 346 -7.08 -15.67 5.96
C ALA A 346 -5.81 -14.91 5.55
N LEU A 347 -5.57 -14.78 4.25
CA LEU A 347 -4.42 -14.06 3.70
C LEU A 347 -4.47 -12.57 4.06
N MET A 348 -5.66 -11.94 3.99
CA MET A 348 -5.81 -10.54 4.38
C MET A 348 -5.68 -10.35 5.89
N ALA A 349 -6.22 -11.25 6.69
CA ALA A 349 -6.04 -11.23 8.14
C ALA A 349 -4.57 -11.31 8.53
N GLU A 350 -3.83 -12.25 7.95
CA GLU A 350 -2.39 -12.41 8.13
C GLU A 350 -1.63 -11.14 7.70
N ASN A 351 -1.91 -10.64 6.49
CA ASN A 351 -1.20 -9.49 5.95
C ASN A 351 -1.54 -8.17 6.62
N SER A 352 -2.73 -8.01 7.20
CA SER A 352 -3.14 -6.74 7.80
C SER A 352 -3.02 -6.73 9.33
N GLY A 353 -2.93 -7.91 9.95
CA GLY A 353 -3.05 -8.08 11.40
C GLY A 353 -4.50 -7.96 11.92
N LEU A 354 -5.50 -7.96 11.02
CA LEU A 354 -6.91 -7.90 11.38
C LEU A 354 -7.46 -9.28 11.68
N HIS A 355 -8.44 -9.33 12.58
CA HIS A 355 -9.24 -10.54 12.78
C HIS A 355 -10.05 -10.86 11.50
N PRO A 356 -10.17 -12.13 11.05
CA PRO A 356 -10.91 -12.49 9.84
C PRO A 356 -12.36 -11.98 9.80
N ILE A 357 -13.08 -12.04 10.93
CA ILE A 357 -14.44 -11.46 11.05
C ILE A 357 -14.46 -9.96 10.72
N ALA A 358 -13.42 -9.21 11.09
CA ALA A 358 -13.32 -7.79 10.74
C ALA A 358 -13.16 -7.62 9.22
N ILE A 359 -12.34 -8.45 8.56
CA ILE A 359 -12.20 -8.45 7.10
C ILE A 359 -13.55 -8.76 6.43
N GLU A 360 -14.24 -9.81 6.86
CA GLU A 360 -15.55 -10.18 6.33
C GLU A 360 -16.58 -9.04 6.49
N GLN A 361 -16.62 -8.41 7.66
CA GLN A 361 -17.47 -7.24 7.92
C GLN A 361 -17.08 -6.06 7.03
N LEU A 362 -15.80 -5.72 6.92
CA LEU A 362 -15.33 -4.63 6.06
C LEU A 362 -15.74 -4.85 4.60
N ARG A 363 -15.59 -6.08 4.10
CA ARG A 363 -15.94 -6.48 2.72
C ARG A 363 -17.43 -6.49 2.46
N SER A 364 -18.24 -7.08 3.33
CA SER A 364 -19.69 -7.14 3.17
C SER A 364 -20.35 -5.75 3.04
N HIS A 365 -19.67 -4.71 3.50
CA HIS A 365 -20.10 -3.31 3.42
C HIS A 365 -19.34 -2.48 2.37
N SER A 366 -18.32 -3.03 1.72
CA SER A 366 -17.47 -2.34 0.72
C SER A 366 -18.20 -1.95 -0.56
N GLY A 367 -19.33 -2.60 -0.86
CA GLY A 367 -20.17 -2.31 -2.03
C GLY A 367 -21.32 -1.33 -1.78
N THR A 368 -21.32 -0.58 -0.67
CA THR A 368 -22.38 0.39 -0.38
C THR A 368 -21.94 1.82 -0.69
N ASP A 369 -22.79 2.61 -1.35
CA ASP A 369 -22.53 4.05 -1.61
C ASP A 369 -22.64 4.92 -0.34
N ARG A 370 -22.76 4.29 0.83
CA ARG A 370 -22.92 5.02 2.09
C ARG A 370 -21.56 5.49 2.58
N LEU A 371 -21.50 6.76 3.00
CA LEU A 371 -20.36 7.28 3.73
C LEU A 371 -20.07 6.39 4.95
N ARG A 372 -18.90 5.76 4.96
CA ARG A 372 -18.42 4.97 6.10
C ARG A 372 -17.37 5.75 6.84
N ILE A 373 -17.48 5.74 8.16
CA ILE A 373 -16.48 6.31 9.04
C ILE A 373 -15.92 5.17 9.86
N ILE A 374 -14.62 4.96 9.79
CA ILE A 374 -13.95 3.90 10.53
C ILE A 374 -12.94 4.56 11.45
N ARG A 375 -12.97 4.13 12.71
CA ARG A 375 -12.02 4.57 13.73
C ARG A 375 -11.27 3.36 14.23
N TYR A 376 -9.97 3.48 14.43
CA TYR A 376 -9.21 2.43 15.11
C TYR A 376 -9.01 2.78 16.57
N ASP A 377 -9.30 1.82 17.43
CA ASP A 377 -8.74 1.79 18.77
C ASP A 377 -7.86 0.55 18.87
N MET A 378 -6.68 0.70 19.48
CA MET A 378 -5.99 -0.51 19.92
C MET A 378 -6.86 -1.14 20.99
N ALA A 379 -6.88 -2.47 21.07
CA ALA A 379 -7.23 -3.10 22.33
C ALA A 379 -6.47 -2.36 23.44
N ALA A 380 -7.19 -2.00 24.50
CA ALA A 380 -6.64 -1.32 25.65
C ALA A 380 -5.59 -2.22 26.30
N GLU A 381 -4.37 -2.23 25.76
CA GLU A 381 -3.34 -3.23 26.03
C GLU A 381 -3.85 -4.67 25.74
N PRO A 382 -2.98 -5.64 25.44
CA PRO A 382 -3.33 -7.06 25.53
C PRO A 382 -3.69 -7.52 26.97
N TYR A 383 -3.81 -6.59 27.94
CA TYR A 383 -3.83 -6.83 29.38
C TYR A 383 -5.13 -6.43 30.08
N SER A 384 -6.24 -6.78 29.47
CA SER A 384 -7.33 -7.24 30.32
C SER A 384 -7.91 -8.48 29.70
N ASP A 385 -7.73 -9.60 30.40
CA ASP A 385 -8.73 -10.63 30.52
C ASP A 385 -10.08 -9.96 30.85
N PHE A 386 -10.71 -9.34 29.85
CA PHE A 386 -12.12 -9.06 29.91
C PHE A 386 -12.75 -10.42 29.85
N ASP A 387 -13.01 -10.93 31.05
CA ASP A 387 -13.71 -12.15 31.35
C ASP A 387 -14.72 -12.44 30.23
N SER A 388 -14.46 -13.52 29.49
CA SER A 388 -15.31 -14.01 28.41
C SER A 388 -16.74 -14.30 28.88
N SER A 389 -17.00 -14.20 30.20
CA SER A 389 -18.32 -14.15 30.75
C SER A 389 -19.23 -13.15 30.05
N ARG A 390 -20.51 -13.48 30.15
CA ARG A 390 -21.61 -12.65 29.68
C ARG A 390 -21.58 -11.25 30.30
N ALA A 391 -21.02 -11.11 31.52
CA ALA A 391 -20.92 -9.84 32.23
C ALA A 391 -19.83 -8.94 31.63
N GLY A 392 -18.65 -9.50 31.32
CA GLY A 392 -17.58 -8.80 30.59
C GLY A 392 -18.07 -8.33 29.22
N ARG A 393 -18.72 -9.23 28.45
CA ARG A 393 -19.34 -8.86 27.16
C ARG A 393 -20.42 -7.79 27.27
N LYS A 394 -21.27 -7.82 28.32
CA LYS A 394 -22.35 -6.82 28.50
C LYS A 394 -21.80 -5.46 28.93
N LEU A 395 -20.84 -5.44 29.86
CA LEU A 395 -20.15 -4.21 30.27
C LEU A 395 -19.39 -3.62 29.08
N TRP A 396 -18.67 -4.45 28.33
CA TRP A 396 -18.01 -4.06 27.10
C TRP A 396 -19.00 -3.48 26.09
N LYS A 397 -20.14 -4.14 25.83
CA LYS A 397 -21.17 -3.62 24.93
C LYS A 397 -21.76 -2.29 25.41
N GLN A 398 -21.90 -2.08 26.72
CA GLN A 398 -22.40 -0.83 27.30
C GLN A 398 -21.36 0.31 27.25
N VAL A 399 -20.10 0.00 27.53
CA VAL A 399 -18.95 0.89 27.44
C VAL A 399 -18.72 1.31 25.98
N TRP A 400 -18.72 0.33 25.08
CA TRP A 400 -18.60 0.51 23.64
C TRP A 400 -19.75 1.33 23.04
N ASN A 401 -21.02 0.95 23.32
CA ASN A 401 -22.18 1.72 22.88
C ASN A 401 -22.19 3.15 23.45
N ARG A 402 -21.54 3.40 24.60
CA ARG A 402 -21.34 4.75 25.15
C ARG A 402 -20.15 5.50 24.54
N PHE A 403 -19.15 4.84 23.98
CA PHE A 403 -18.04 5.50 23.27
C PHE A 403 -18.34 5.78 21.79
N THR A 404 -19.23 4.99 21.19
CA THR A 404 -19.60 5.05 19.76
C THR A 404 -20.99 5.67 19.53
N HIS A 405 -21.25 6.87 20.05
CA HIS A 405 -22.51 7.60 19.78
C HIS A 405 -22.63 8.12 18.31
N GLY A 406 -22.10 7.40 17.32
CA GLY A 406 -22.15 7.72 15.90
C GLY A 406 -21.98 6.47 15.01
N PRO A 407 -22.21 6.59 13.69
CA PRO A 407 -22.16 5.49 12.71
C PRO A 407 -20.72 5.02 12.41
N ALA A 408 -19.79 5.18 13.36
CA ALA A 408 -18.40 4.83 13.16
C ALA A 408 -18.16 3.36 13.53
N GLU A 409 -17.61 2.60 12.60
CA GLU A 409 -17.19 1.22 12.83
C GLU A 409 -15.80 1.22 13.48
N VAL A 410 -15.58 0.33 14.44
CA VAL A 410 -14.31 0.26 15.18
C VAL A 410 -13.80 -1.16 15.22
N TYR A 411 -12.54 -1.34 14.86
CA TYR A 411 -11.88 -2.64 14.73
C TYR A 411 -10.63 -2.71 15.60
N GLN A 412 -10.35 -3.91 16.13
CA GLN A 412 -9.14 -4.21 16.91
C GLN A 412 -8.03 -4.71 15.98
N LEU A 413 -6.80 -4.25 16.23
CA LEU A 413 -5.60 -4.65 15.50
C LEU A 413 -4.62 -5.35 16.43
N SER A 414 -3.78 -6.23 15.86
CA SER A 414 -2.54 -6.63 16.53
C SER A 414 -1.54 -5.46 16.56
N GLU A 415 -0.73 -5.38 17.61
CA GLU A 415 0.29 -4.32 17.74
C GLU A 415 1.41 -4.41 16.71
N LEU A 416 1.56 -5.57 16.06
CA LEU A 416 2.61 -5.83 15.08
C LEU A 416 2.38 -5.11 13.73
N GLY A 417 1.16 -4.61 13.49
CA GLY A 417 0.78 -4.02 12.21
C GLY A 417 0.77 -5.02 11.05
N GLY A 418 0.11 -4.65 9.96
CA GLY A 418 0.11 -5.46 8.74
C GLY A 418 1.40 -5.32 7.92
N LYS A 419 1.70 -6.32 7.09
CA LYS A 419 2.56 -6.20 5.90
C LYS A 419 1.89 -5.38 4.79
N ALA A 420 0.57 -5.43 4.67
CA ALA A 420 -0.17 -4.67 3.67
C ALA A 420 -1.55 -4.22 4.17
N PRO A 421 -1.95 -2.96 3.88
CA PRO A 421 -3.24 -2.47 4.32
C PRO A 421 -4.39 -3.02 3.47
N VAL A 422 -5.49 -3.38 4.14
CA VAL A 422 -6.78 -3.60 3.49
C VAL A 422 -7.29 -2.28 2.95
N GLN A 423 -7.65 -2.24 1.68
CA GLN A 423 -8.21 -1.03 1.09
C GLN A 423 -9.71 -1.11 1.04
N LEU A 424 -10.37 0.00 1.36
CA LEU A 424 -11.81 0.08 1.37
C LEU A 424 -12.27 0.96 0.21
N GLY A 425 -13.08 0.37 -0.67
CA GLY A 425 -13.76 1.11 -1.73
C GLY A 425 -14.85 2.05 -1.21
N GLY A 426 -15.40 2.88 -2.11
CA GLY A 426 -16.49 3.82 -1.81
C GLY A 426 -16.07 5.08 -1.05
N GLU A 427 -17.04 5.87 -0.60
CA GLU A 427 -16.80 7.04 0.26
C GLU A 427 -16.48 6.58 1.69
N THR A 428 -15.21 6.27 1.94
CA THR A 428 -14.72 5.81 3.25
C THR A 428 -13.81 6.85 3.88
N VAL A 429 -14.07 7.21 5.14
CA VAL A 429 -13.22 8.07 5.97
C VAL A 429 -12.63 7.23 7.10
N ILE A 430 -11.32 7.21 7.20
CA ILE A 430 -10.60 6.44 8.21
C ILE A 430 -9.81 7.38 9.12
N TRP A 431 -10.02 7.22 10.43
CA TRP A 431 -9.24 7.87 11.46
C TRP A 431 -8.26 6.89 12.11
N HIS A 432 -6.98 7.11 11.84
CA HIS A 432 -5.87 6.37 12.42
C HIS A 432 -5.46 7.01 13.74
N ARG A 433 -5.35 6.20 14.80
CA ARG A 433 -4.86 6.65 16.11
C ARG A 433 -3.34 6.69 16.20
N ARG A 434 -2.67 5.75 15.52
CA ARG A 434 -1.21 5.60 15.54
C ARG A 434 -0.67 5.53 14.12
N PRO A 435 0.54 6.06 13.89
CA PRO A 435 1.28 5.84 12.65
C PRO A 435 1.28 4.38 12.20
N ILE A 436 1.47 3.41 13.10
CA ILE A 436 1.58 1.99 12.75
C ILE A 436 0.30 1.41 12.13
N HIS A 437 -0.88 1.97 12.44
CA HIS A 437 -2.17 1.48 11.91
C HIS A 437 -2.36 1.74 10.42
N ARG A 438 -1.53 2.62 9.83
CA ARG A 438 -1.56 2.90 8.39
C ARG A 438 -1.26 1.68 7.53
N ARG A 439 -0.56 0.68 8.08
CA ARG A 439 -0.24 -0.58 7.41
C ARG A 439 -1.39 -1.58 7.42
N THR A 440 -2.51 -1.22 8.03
CA THR A 440 -3.59 -2.14 8.28
C THR A 440 -4.82 -1.86 7.46
N ILE A 441 -5.30 -0.60 7.37
CA ILE A 441 -6.46 -0.26 6.52
C ILE A 441 -6.31 1.14 5.90
N LEU A 442 -6.68 1.28 4.63
CA LEU A 442 -6.79 2.55 3.93
C LEU A 442 -8.20 2.76 3.39
N GLY A 443 -8.74 3.96 3.58
CA GLY A 443 -9.99 4.40 2.95
C GLY A 443 -9.72 5.46 1.89
N LYS A 444 -10.80 5.99 1.30
CA LYS A 444 -10.72 7.11 0.36
C LYS A 444 -10.16 8.37 1.02
N TYR A 445 -10.57 8.64 2.25
CA TYR A 445 -10.08 9.75 3.05
C TYR A 445 -9.43 9.23 4.33
N ASN A 446 -8.22 9.68 4.63
CA ASN A 446 -7.49 9.28 5.83
C ASN A 446 -6.97 10.53 6.57
N PRO A 447 -7.85 11.36 7.17
CA PRO A 447 -7.43 12.60 7.82
C PRO A 447 -6.36 12.40 8.92
N GLY A 448 -6.30 11.21 9.53
CA GLY A 448 -5.23 10.85 10.47
C GLY A 448 -3.82 10.79 9.85
N LEU A 449 -3.72 10.59 8.52
CA LEU A 449 -2.48 10.38 7.78
C LEU A 449 -2.10 11.58 6.88
N ILE A 450 -2.78 12.73 7.05
CA ILE A 450 -2.43 13.95 6.31
C ILE A 450 -0.97 14.31 6.57
N ASN A 451 -0.19 14.44 5.50
CA ASN A 451 1.25 14.77 5.55
C ASN A 451 2.07 13.83 6.45
N TYR A 452 1.76 12.54 6.35
CA TYR A 452 2.37 11.50 7.16
C TYR A 452 3.92 11.53 7.25
N ASN A 453 4.66 11.77 6.16
CA ASN A 453 6.13 11.87 6.24
C ASN A 453 6.59 13.07 7.07
N LEU A 454 5.83 14.18 7.04
CA LEU A 454 6.07 15.31 7.92
C LEU A 454 5.77 14.94 9.37
N GLN A 455 4.73 14.14 9.62
CA GLN A 455 4.44 13.62 10.97
C GLN A 455 5.62 12.81 11.51
N GLU A 456 6.17 11.88 10.74
CA GLU A 456 7.35 11.11 11.16
C GLU A 456 8.57 11.97 11.39
N ALA A 457 8.81 12.96 10.52
CA ALA A 457 9.93 13.88 10.72
C ALA A 457 9.76 14.65 12.04
N LEU A 458 8.54 15.03 12.41
CA LEU A 458 8.21 15.69 13.67
C LEU A 458 8.30 14.76 14.90
N GLU A 459 8.39 13.44 14.73
CA GLU A 459 8.75 12.54 15.85
C GLU A 459 10.21 12.73 16.27
N ASN A 460 11.07 13.26 15.39
CA ASN A 460 12.37 13.78 15.80
C ASN A 460 12.18 15.10 16.56
N LYS A 461 12.39 15.07 17.88
CA LYS A 461 12.18 16.22 18.77
C LYS A 461 13.13 17.41 18.49
N LEU A 462 14.27 17.18 17.84
CA LEU A 462 15.14 18.27 17.35
C LEU A 462 14.50 18.96 16.15
N PHE A 463 14.07 18.19 15.16
CA PHE A 463 13.41 18.72 13.97
C PHE A 463 12.11 19.45 14.35
N GLU A 464 11.31 18.87 15.23
CA GLU A 464 10.12 19.47 15.82
C GLU A 464 10.43 20.85 16.43
N ALA A 465 11.41 20.93 17.34
CA ALA A 465 11.77 22.19 17.98
C ALA A 465 12.28 23.23 16.96
N ARG A 466 13.00 22.81 15.92
CA ARG A 466 13.50 23.70 14.85
C ARG A 466 12.36 24.24 13.98
N VAL A 467 11.41 23.40 13.60
CA VAL A 467 10.19 23.80 12.88
C VAL A 467 9.39 24.79 13.71
N MET A 468 9.15 24.47 14.99
CA MET A 468 8.38 25.34 15.88
C MET A 468 9.11 26.66 16.14
N ASN A 469 10.42 26.66 16.35
CA ASN A 469 11.17 27.90 16.52
C ASN A 469 11.17 28.78 15.25
N LYS A 470 11.17 28.18 14.07
CA LYS A 470 11.11 28.91 12.79
C LYS A 470 9.76 29.60 12.58
N TYR A 471 8.65 28.90 12.84
CA TYR A 471 7.31 29.36 12.46
C TYR A 471 6.50 29.94 13.62
N VAL A 472 6.76 29.49 14.85
CA VAL A 472 6.09 29.90 16.09
C VAL A 472 7.13 30.14 17.19
N PRO A 473 8.03 31.13 17.01
CA PRO A 473 9.15 31.37 17.93
C PRO A 473 8.68 31.58 19.37
N GLY A 474 9.39 30.98 20.32
CA GLY A 474 9.07 31.04 21.75
C GLY A 474 7.91 30.14 22.20
N SER A 475 7.27 29.39 21.30
CA SER A 475 6.25 28.41 21.68
C SER A 475 6.85 27.22 22.43
N MET A 476 8.03 26.74 22.05
CA MET A 476 8.76 25.65 22.70
C MET A 476 9.96 26.16 23.51
N PRO A 477 10.43 25.41 24.53
CA PRO A 477 11.70 25.69 25.19
C PRO A 477 12.85 25.65 24.19
N ARG A 478 13.90 26.45 24.44
CA ARG A 478 15.12 26.40 23.63
C ARG A 478 15.67 24.98 23.64
N THR A 479 15.88 24.44 22.44
CA THR A 479 16.28 23.04 22.24
C THR A 479 17.34 23.00 21.14
N PHE A 480 18.42 22.26 21.36
CA PHE A 480 19.50 22.05 20.40
C PHE A 480 20.12 20.67 20.58
N ALA A 481 20.88 20.21 19.58
CA ALA A 481 21.65 18.97 19.72
C ALA A 481 22.84 19.18 20.68
N LEU A 482 23.22 18.14 21.41
CA LEU A 482 24.37 18.19 22.32
C LEU A 482 25.66 18.57 21.59
N SER A 483 25.81 18.12 20.33
CA SER A 483 26.92 18.46 19.45
C SER A 483 27.03 19.94 19.09
N GLU A 484 25.97 20.73 19.30
CA GLU A 484 25.99 22.18 19.09
C GLU A 484 26.55 22.95 20.30
N VAL A 485 26.61 22.32 21.47
CA VAL A 485 27.24 22.91 22.68
C VAL A 485 28.70 22.54 22.80
N ASP A 486 29.00 21.27 22.50
CA ASP A 486 30.31 20.69 22.71
C ASP A 486 30.56 19.54 21.75
N ASP A 487 31.81 19.32 21.35
CA ASP A 487 32.23 18.20 20.51
C ASP A 487 32.49 16.91 21.31
N ILE A 488 31.92 16.85 22.52
CA ILE A 488 32.12 15.75 23.46
C ILE A 488 31.47 14.46 22.96
N THR A 489 32.27 13.40 22.92
CA THR A 489 31.84 12.05 22.55
C THR A 489 32.22 11.05 23.63
N LEU A 490 31.58 9.88 23.64
CA LEU A 490 31.92 8.81 24.58
C LEU A 490 33.43 8.45 24.55
N ALA A 491 34.07 8.45 23.38
CA ALA A 491 35.49 8.14 23.25
C ALA A 491 36.42 9.18 23.90
N THR A 492 35.92 10.40 24.06
CA THR A 492 36.70 11.54 24.57
C THR A 492 36.35 11.91 26.00
N VAL A 493 35.31 11.29 26.58
CA VAL A 493 34.70 11.70 27.83
C VAL A 493 35.56 11.32 29.03
N ASN A 494 35.75 12.26 29.94
CA ASN A 494 36.24 12.02 31.29
C ASN A 494 35.46 12.92 32.27
N VAL A 495 35.70 12.76 33.58
CA VAL A 495 35.00 13.54 34.61
C VAL A 495 35.16 15.04 34.38
N ASP A 496 36.39 15.50 34.10
CA ASP A 496 36.68 16.93 33.90
C ASP A 496 35.92 17.52 32.71
N LYS A 497 35.87 16.81 31.58
CA LYS A 497 35.12 17.23 30.39
C LYS A 497 33.62 17.23 30.61
N LEU A 498 33.08 16.30 31.41
CA LEU A 498 31.65 16.31 31.76
C LEU A 498 31.29 17.45 32.71
N VAL A 499 32.17 17.78 33.65
CA VAL A 499 32.03 18.97 34.49
C VAL A 499 32.11 20.25 33.65
N ALA A 500 33.02 20.31 32.69
CA ALA A 500 33.12 21.42 31.75
C ALA A 500 31.86 21.53 30.87
N LEU A 501 31.36 20.42 30.34
CA LEU A 501 30.10 20.36 29.59
C LEU A 501 28.94 20.89 30.45
N LYS A 502 28.77 20.37 31.68
CA LYS A 502 27.74 20.85 32.60
C LYS A 502 27.85 22.35 32.83
N THR A 503 29.07 22.87 33.02
CA THR A 503 29.31 24.30 33.22
C THR A 503 28.87 25.12 31.98
N LYS A 504 29.16 24.64 30.77
CA LYS A 504 28.67 25.26 29.53
C LYS A 504 27.15 25.24 29.44
N LEU A 505 26.52 24.11 29.78
CA LEU A 505 25.07 23.95 29.76
C LEU A 505 24.38 24.84 30.81
N ASP A 506 24.89 24.90 32.04
CA ASP A 506 24.39 25.77 33.11
C ASP A 506 24.50 27.25 32.72
N LYS A 507 25.60 27.63 32.04
CA LYS A 507 25.76 28.99 31.49
C LYS A 507 24.76 29.29 30.38
N ALA A 508 24.47 28.32 29.50
CA ALA A 508 23.51 28.49 28.41
C ALA A 508 22.04 28.51 28.91
N HIS A 509 21.78 27.81 30.02
CA HIS A 509 20.47 27.64 30.64
C HIS A 509 20.55 27.83 32.17
N PRO A 510 20.54 29.09 32.64
CA PRO A 510 20.66 29.39 34.07
C PRO A 510 19.49 28.86 34.90
N GLU A 511 18.30 28.73 34.30
CA GLU A 511 17.11 28.12 34.91
C GLU A 511 17.11 26.58 34.85
N GLY A 512 18.18 26.02 34.28
CA GLY A 512 18.45 24.62 34.14
C GLY A 512 18.03 24.00 32.81
N TRP A 513 18.43 22.75 32.62
CA TRP A 513 18.30 22.02 31.37
C TRP A 513 18.04 20.52 31.60
N VAL A 514 17.57 19.85 30.56
CA VAL A 514 17.26 18.42 30.50
C VAL A 514 17.99 17.81 29.29
N LEU A 515 18.62 16.65 29.49
CA LEU A 515 19.14 15.81 28.39
C LEU A 515 18.19 14.65 28.10
N LYS A 516 17.83 14.48 26.82
CA LYS A 516 16.97 13.40 26.33
C LYS A 516 17.30 12.98 24.91
N GLY A 517 16.86 11.82 24.46
CA GLY A 517 17.02 11.41 23.06
C GLY A 517 16.10 12.19 22.11
N ALA A 518 16.52 12.37 20.86
CA ALA A 518 15.70 12.97 19.80
C ALA A 518 14.52 12.07 19.37
N TYR A 519 14.56 10.76 19.66
CA TYR A 519 13.55 9.75 19.32
C TYR A 519 13.08 8.96 20.55
N ASP A 520 13.05 9.58 21.74
CA ASP A 520 12.72 8.86 22.97
C ASP A 520 11.28 8.33 22.94
N TYR A 521 11.12 7.01 22.74
CA TYR A 521 9.81 6.39 22.57
C TYR A 521 9.12 5.96 23.88
N ASN A 522 9.78 5.94 25.05
CA ASN A 522 9.15 5.40 26.28
C ASN A 522 9.96 5.65 27.59
N THR A 523 10.68 6.76 27.71
CA THR A 523 11.48 7.08 28.92
C THR A 523 10.95 8.28 29.69
N ASP A 524 9.61 8.35 29.86
CA ASP A 524 8.87 9.47 30.48
C ASP A 524 9.38 10.01 31.84
N ARG A 525 10.39 9.40 32.47
CA ARG A 525 10.93 9.82 33.78
C ARG A 525 12.44 9.75 33.96
N ASP A 526 13.19 9.17 33.03
CA ASP A 526 14.59 8.84 33.26
C ASP A 526 15.57 9.84 32.62
N PHE A 527 15.15 11.09 32.44
CA PHE A 527 16.04 12.14 31.91
C PHE A 527 17.18 12.48 32.87
N ILE A 528 18.25 13.04 32.30
CA ILE A 528 19.31 13.69 33.08
C ILE A 528 18.94 15.16 33.25
N ILE A 529 18.84 15.61 34.49
CA ILE A 529 18.32 16.92 34.88
C ILE A 529 19.36 17.63 35.74
N THR A 530 19.73 18.86 35.36
CA THR A 530 20.88 19.58 35.96
C THR A 530 20.88 19.67 37.50
N GLU A 531 19.73 19.87 38.13
CA GLU A 531 19.61 20.03 39.59
C GLU A 531 19.54 18.71 40.36
N LYS A 532 19.13 17.63 39.69
CA LYS A 532 18.84 16.36 40.35
C LYS A 532 19.98 15.36 40.23
N ASP A 533 20.78 15.49 39.18
CA ASP A 533 21.76 14.49 38.81
C ASP A 533 23.19 15.00 39.02
N ASP A 534 23.95 14.26 39.81
CA ASP A 534 25.36 14.52 40.06
C ASP A 534 26.21 14.04 38.86
N PHE A 535 26.73 15.00 38.10
CA PHE A 535 27.53 14.71 36.90
C PHE A 535 28.85 14.00 37.19
N ALA A 536 29.47 14.22 38.34
CA ALA A 536 30.69 13.51 38.70
C ALA A 536 30.38 12.02 38.95
N LYS A 537 29.25 11.74 39.61
CA LYS A 537 28.75 10.37 39.77
C LYS A 537 28.35 9.75 38.42
N LEU A 538 27.57 10.45 37.60
CA LEU A 538 27.15 9.95 36.29
C LEU A 538 28.33 9.67 35.37
N ALA A 539 29.37 10.49 35.42
CA ALA A 539 30.61 10.28 34.67
C ALA A 539 31.28 8.96 35.04
N LYS A 540 31.29 8.62 36.33
CA LYS A 540 31.80 7.35 36.83
C LYS A 540 30.91 6.19 36.40
N ASP A 541 29.60 6.32 36.58
CA ASP A 541 28.63 5.27 36.25
C ASP A 541 28.59 5.00 34.74
N ALA A 542 28.83 6.02 33.89
CA ALA A 542 28.89 5.89 32.43
C ALA A 542 30.07 5.03 31.94
N GLN A 543 31.06 4.75 32.78
CA GLN A 543 32.17 3.83 32.49
C GLN A 543 31.84 2.37 32.85
N THR A 544 30.63 2.10 33.35
CA THR A 544 30.17 0.74 33.63
C THR A 544 30.11 -0.08 32.33
N ASP A 545 30.52 -1.34 32.42
CA ASP A 545 30.32 -2.30 31.33
C ASP A 545 28.84 -2.71 31.24
N PHE A 546 28.07 -1.92 30.50
CA PHE A 546 26.63 -2.15 30.34
C PHE A 546 26.33 -3.38 29.48
N ASP A 547 27.26 -3.83 28.63
CA ASP A 547 27.09 -5.06 27.88
C ASP A 547 27.17 -6.27 28.81
N ALA A 548 28.14 -6.28 29.74
CA ALA A 548 28.19 -7.27 30.82
C ALA A 548 26.96 -7.22 31.72
N MET A 549 26.43 -6.02 32.02
CA MET A 549 25.20 -5.85 32.79
C MET A 549 23.97 -6.43 32.06
N ILE A 550 23.82 -6.14 30.77
CA ILE A 550 22.75 -6.69 29.93
C ILE A 550 22.88 -8.22 29.83
N ALA A 551 24.10 -8.72 29.65
CA ALA A 551 24.38 -10.15 29.62
C ALA A 551 24.02 -10.83 30.95
N ASP A 552 24.32 -10.22 32.10
CA ASP A 552 23.93 -10.70 33.42
C ASP A 552 22.40 -10.75 33.60
N ILE A 553 21.68 -9.70 33.17
CA ILE A 553 20.21 -9.67 33.21
C ILE A 553 19.64 -10.79 32.34
N ARG A 554 20.13 -10.95 31.11
CA ARG A 554 19.68 -12.01 30.19
C ARG A 554 20.05 -13.40 30.68
N ALA A 555 21.22 -13.59 31.31
CA ALA A 555 21.59 -14.87 31.91
C ALA A 555 20.66 -15.27 33.05
N LYS A 556 20.21 -14.30 33.85
CA LYS A 556 19.25 -14.52 34.95
C LYS A 556 17.80 -14.65 34.46
N LYS A 557 17.47 -14.02 33.33
CA LYS A 557 16.12 -13.94 32.76
C LYS A 557 16.18 -14.04 31.22
N PRO A 558 16.36 -15.24 30.66
CA PRO A 558 16.65 -15.43 29.23
C PRO A 558 15.48 -15.07 28.30
N ASP A 559 14.25 -15.11 28.81
CA ASP A 559 13.03 -14.86 28.02
C ASP A 559 12.66 -13.37 27.94
N LEU A 560 13.44 -12.47 28.54
CA LEU A 560 13.15 -11.04 28.46
C LEU A 560 13.48 -10.47 27.07
N ASP A 561 12.53 -9.74 26.51
CA ASP A 561 12.79 -8.85 25.40
C ASP A 561 13.62 -7.63 25.82
N PHE A 562 13.95 -6.77 24.86
CA PHE A 562 14.78 -5.59 25.12
C PHE A 562 14.12 -4.60 26.09
N GLU A 563 12.81 -4.36 26.01
CA GLU A 563 12.13 -3.43 26.90
C GLU A 563 12.12 -3.92 28.35
N ALA A 564 11.89 -5.23 28.54
CA ALA A 564 11.94 -5.84 29.86
C ALA A 564 13.37 -5.84 30.44
N VAL A 565 14.40 -6.06 29.62
CA VAL A 565 15.80 -5.87 30.03
C VAL A 565 16.05 -4.43 30.47
N LEU A 566 15.60 -3.45 29.69
CA LEU A 566 15.74 -2.02 30.03
C LEU A 566 15.03 -1.68 31.34
N ASN A 567 13.85 -2.26 31.60
CA ASN A 567 13.13 -2.10 32.86
C ASN A 567 13.85 -2.71 34.06
N GLU A 568 14.62 -3.79 33.88
CA GLU A 568 15.52 -4.30 34.92
C GLU A 568 16.73 -3.39 35.12
N MET A 569 17.30 -2.82 34.04
CA MET A 569 18.39 -1.85 34.14
C MET A 569 17.96 -0.61 34.91
N LYS A 570 16.75 -0.08 34.68
CA LYS A 570 16.18 1.09 35.39
C LYS A 570 16.16 0.96 36.92
N LYS A 571 16.18 -0.26 37.45
CA LYS A 571 16.23 -0.51 38.89
C LYS A 571 17.62 -0.34 39.49
N ARG A 572 18.66 -0.28 38.65
CA ARG A 572 20.05 -0.16 39.07
C ARG A 572 20.48 1.31 39.19
N PRO A 573 21.29 1.67 40.20
CA PRO A 573 21.72 3.05 40.40
C PRO A 573 22.56 3.61 39.24
N GLU A 574 23.22 2.75 38.45
CA GLU A 574 24.08 3.12 37.32
C GLU A 574 23.29 3.43 36.04
N PHE A 575 21.96 3.23 36.02
CA PHE A 575 21.14 3.38 34.81
C PHE A 575 21.23 4.77 34.18
N LYS A 576 21.33 5.83 34.99
CA LYS A 576 21.53 7.17 34.45
C LYS A 576 22.92 7.36 33.83
N GLY A 577 23.93 6.64 34.33
CA GLY A 577 25.23 6.53 33.67
C GLY A 577 25.12 5.86 32.30
N TYR A 578 24.29 4.80 32.19
CA TYR A 578 23.98 4.17 30.90
C TYR A 578 23.36 5.17 29.93
N LEU A 579 22.32 5.90 30.36
CA LEU A 579 21.67 6.90 29.53
C LEU A 579 22.63 8.00 29.09
N LEU A 580 23.47 8.50 30.01
CA LEU A 580 24.52 9.47 29.65
C LEU A 580 25.46 8.89 28.58
N SER A 581 25.88 7.63 28.74
CA SER A 581 26.75 6.97 27.77
C SER A 581 26.08 6.85 26.39
N GLU A 582 24.79 6.50 26.33
CA GLU A 582 24.03 6.41 25.08
C GLU A 582 23.88 7.78 24.42
N TYR A 583 23.64 8.83 25.21
CA TYR A 583 23.58 10.20 24.72
C TYR A 583 24.93 10.65 24.12
N LEU A 584 26.03 10.35 24.79
CA LEU A 584 27.38 10.69 24.32
C LEU A 584 27.86 9.85 23.11
N LYS A 585 27.25 8.68 22.85
CA LYS A 585 27.48 7.91 21.61
C LYS A 585 26.86 8.61 20.40
N LYS A 586 25.79 9.38 20.59
CA LYS A 586 25.01 10.03 19.53
C LYS A 586 24.69 11.47 19.89
N PRO A 587 25.70 12.36 19.99
CA PRO A 587 25.48 13.75 20.43
C PRO A 587 24.58 14.53 19.46
N ASP A 588 24.59 14.22 18.16
CA ASP A 588 23.67 14.80 17.16
C ASP A 588 22.20 14.38 17.35
N LEU A 589 21.95 13.30 18.11
CA LEU A 589 20.60 12.80 18.45
C LEU A 589 20.29 12.94 19.93
N THR A 590 21.14 13.64 20.68
CA THR A 590 20.89 13.97 22.07
C THR A 590 20.46 15.42 22.12
N LEU A 591 19.31 15.66 22.73
CA LEU A 591 18.78 16.98 22.93
C LEU A 591 19.17 17.53 24.27
N VAL A 592 19.62 18.78 24.26
CA VAL A 592 19.58 19.65 25.43
C VAL A 592 18.34 20.52 25.26
N GLN A 593 17.47 20.48 26.26
CA GLN A 593 16.26 21.29 26.30
C GLN A 593 16.25 22.16 27.56
N GLU A 594 15.94 23.43 27.40
CA GLU A 594 15.70 24.36 28.52
C GLU A 594 14.62 23.82 29.44
N ARG A 595 14.90 23.84 30.74
CA ARG A 595 13.96 23.35 31.74
C ARG A 595 12.89 24.41 32.00
N LEU A 596 11.64 24.00 31.89
CA LEU A 596 10.50 24.85 32.23
C LEU A 596 10.13 24.72 33.72
N LYS A 597 9.77 25.85 34.34
CA LYS A 597 9.07 25.87 35.62
C LYS A 597 7.58 25.60 35.40
N ILE A 598 7.21 24.33 35.29
CA ILE A 598 5.85 23.88 34.98
C ILE A 598 4.93 24.03 36.21
N LEU A 599 3.88 24.83 36.10
CA LEU A 599 2.80 24.97 37.09
C LEU A 599 1.80 23.80 36.99
N SER A 600 1.41 23.49 35.74
CA SER A 600 0.51 22.41 35.34
C SER A 600 0.81 21.99 33.89
N GLU A 601 0.46 20.76 33.56
CA GLU A 601 0.63 20.20 32.21
C GLU A 601 -0.73 19.80 31.64
N TYR A 602 -0.94 20.11 30.38
CA TYR A 602 -2.18 19.87 29.66
C TYR A 602 -1.91 19.09 28.38
N ARG A 603 -2.88 18.26 27.98
CA ARG A 603 -2.94 17.68 26.63
C ARG A 603 -3.94 18.48 25.80
N VAL A 604 -3.55 18.88 24.60
CA VAL A 604 -4.43 19.58 23.63
C VAL A 604 -4.48 18.82 22.32
N GLU A 605 -5.67 18.42 21.87
CA GLU A 605 -5.85 17.77 20.56
C GLU A 605 -6.31 18.75 19.49
N MET A 606 -5.57 18.76 18.37
CA MET A 606 -5.77 19.66 17.24
C MET A 606 -5.98 18.86 15.97
N VAL A 607 -6.89 19.32 15.11
CA VAL A 607 -7.10 18.79 13.75
C VAL A 607 -7.30 19.98 12.80
N GLU A 608 -6.56 20.01 11.69
CA GLU A 608 -6.60 21.16 10.75
C GLU A 608 -6.31 22.51 11.42
N GLY A 609 -5.38 22.51 12.38
CA GLY A 609 -5.02 23.69 13.17
C GLY A 609 -6.11 24.23 14.08
N LYS A 610 -7.13 23.43 14.40
CA LYS A 610 -8.27 23.84 15.24
C LYS A 610 -8.54 22.84 16.34
N LEU A 611 -9.02 23.34 17.47
CA LEU A 611 -9.64 22.49 18.48
C LEU A 611 -11.03 22.07 18.00
N LEU A 612 -11.31 20.77 18.01
CA LEU A 612 -12.63 20.26 17.62
C LEU A 612 -13.74 20.64 18.62
N SER A 613 -13.38 20.91 19.88
CA SER A 613 -14.29 21.41 20.92
C SER A 613 -13.52 21.98 22.11
N SER A 614 -14.22 22.64 23.04
CA SER A 614 -13.64 23.03 24.35
C SER A 614 -13.13 21.85 25.18
N HIS A 615 -13.59 20.62 24.88
CA HIS A 615 -13.15 19.38 25.51
C HIS A 615 -11.93 18.75 24.83
N SER A 616 -11.32 19.43 23.86
CA SER A 616 -10.05 19.01 23.26
C SER A 616 -8.84 19.40 24.13
N THR A 617 -9.04 19.89 25.35
CA THR A 617 -8.00 20.24 26.32
C THR A 617 -8.25 19.56 27.66
N ILE A 618 -7.23 18.91 28.22
CA ILE A 618 -7.28 18.32 29.56
C ILE A 618 -6.04 18.63 30.38
N ASP A 619 -6.21 18.75 31.69
CA ASP A 619 -5.09 18.75 32.65
C ASP A 619 -4.62 17.30 32.87
N ARG A 620 -3.36 17.01 32.51
CA ARG A 620 -2.77 15.66 32.57
C ARG A 620 -2.52 15.19 34.01
N TYR A 621 -2.31 16.10 34.96
CA TYR A 621 -1.86 15.79 36.31
C TYR A 621 -2.74 16.31 37.46
N PHE A 622 -3.92 16.85 37.17
CA PHE A 622 -4.91 17.25 38.18
C PHE A 622 -5.12 16.18 39.29
N GLN A 623 -4.91 14.90 38.97
CA GLN A 623 -5.08 13.76 39.89
C GLN A 623 -4.02 13.64 41.01
N LYS A 624 -2.81 14.22 40.88
CA LYS A 624 -1.74 13.94 41.86
C LYS A 624 -1.73 14.87 43.08
N LYS A 625 -2.35 16.04 43.03
CA LYS A 625 -2.18 17.07 44.08
C LYS A 625 -3.06 16.89 45.33
N ASN A 626 -4.10 16.04 45.33
CA ASN A 626 -5.07 15.94 46.46
C ASN A 626 -5.52 14.51 46.82
N PHE A 627 -4.71 13.48 46.59
CA PHE A 627 -5.15 12.09 46.79
C PHE A 627 -4.88 11.54 48.20
N SER A 628 -5.62 12.04 49.19
CA SER A 628 -6.01 11.22 50.34
C SER A 628 -7.32 10.49 49.98
N GLU A 629 -7.21 9.19 49.70
CA GLU A 629 -8.27 8.19 49.67
C GLU A 629 -9.44 8.27 48.63
N LYS A 630 -9.55 7.18 47.85
CA LYS A 630 -10.79 6.53 47.33
C LYS A 630 -11.46 6.91 46.00
N VAL A 631 -10.99 7.85 45.16
CA VAL A 631 -11.64 8.08 43.83
C VAL A 631 -10.72 7.76 42.66
N LYS A 632 -10.68 6.48 42.24
CA LYS A 632 -9.96 5.99 41.05
C LYS A 632 -10.10 6.96 39.85
N SER A 633 -8.98 7.56 39.45
CA SER A 633 -8.70 8.24 38.16
C SER A 633 -9.87 9.01 37.51
N GLY A 634 -10.05 10.29 37.88
CA GLY A 634 -10.87 11.24 37.12
C GLY A 634 -10.00 12.37 36.56
N ALA A 635 -9.86 12.50 35.24
CA ALA A 635 -9.36 13.74 34.63
C ALA A 635 -10.38 14.86 34.92
N ARG A 636 -9.93 16.06 35.31
CA ARG A 636 -10.84 17.20 35.52
C ARG A 636 -11.08 17.91 34.19
N TRP A 637 -12.35 17.98 33.83
CA TRP A 637 -12.82 18.73 32.67
C TRP A 637 -12.62 20.21 32.91
N LEU A 638 -11.91 20.84 32.00
CA LEU A 638 -11.78 22.28 31.99
C LEU A 638 -12.87 22.80 31.07
N THR A 639 -14.02 23.11 31.66
CA THR A 639 -15.09 23.84 30.98
C THR A 639 -14.57 25.20 30.48
N ASP A 640 -15.35 25.90 29.66
CA ASP A 640 -15.02 27.26 29.20
C ASP A 640 -14.88 28.29 30.34
N THR A 641 -15.17 27.88 31.57
CA THR A 641 -14.99 28.66 32.79
C THR A 641 -13.59 28.56 33.39
N ASP A 642 -12.75 27.61 32.96
CA ASP A 642 -11.37 27.53 33.45
C ASP A 642 -10.47 28.55 32.72
N PRO A 643 -9.92 29.56 33.43
CA PRO A 643 -9.14 30.62 32.80
C PRO A 643 -7.83 30.11 32.19
N ASP A 644 -7.22 29.07 32.76
CA ASP A 644 -5.95 28.52 32.29
C ASP A 644 -6.18 27.72 31.00
N ALA A 645 -7.25 26.92 30.96
CA ALA A 645 -7.64 26.22 29.74
C ALA A 645 -7.99 27.20 28.61
N LYS A 646 -8.69 28.30 28.93
CA LYS A 646 -9.01 29.34 27.94
C LYS A 646 -7.76 30.02 27.41
N LEU A 647 -6.80 30.34 28.28
CA LEU A 647 -5.50 30.90 27.90
C LEU A 647 -4.74 29.93 26.97
N ILE A 648 -4.69 28.65 27.34
CA ILE A 648 -4.03 27.60 26.55
C ILE A 648 -4.66 27.47 25.18
N ARG A 649 -5.98 27.30 25.08
CA ARG A 649 -6.68 27.14 23.80
C ARG A 649 -6.40 28.31 22.87
N LYS A 650 -6.59 29.54 23.36
CA LYS A 650 -6.34 30.77 22.59
C LYS A 650 -4.90 30.84 22.09
N THR A 651 -3.94 30.51 22.96
CA THR A 651 -2.51 30.60 22.63
C THR A 651 -2.12 29.54 21.60
N VAL A 652 -2.58 28.30 21.78
CA VAL A 652 -2.32 27.20 20.85
C VAL A 652 -2.94 27.47 19.47
N GLU A 653 -4.18 27.96 19.40
CA GLU A 653 -4.80 28.34 18.12
C GLU A 653 -3.99 29.44 17.42
N ALA A 654 -3.55 30.46 18.14
CA ALA A 654 -2.73 31.53 17.59
C ALA A 654 -1.37 31.03 17.06
N TRP A 655 -0.74 30.04 17.72
CA TRP A 655 0.45 29.39 17.17
C TRP A 655 0.15 28.69 15.85
N PHE A 656 -0.92 27.89 15.81
CA PHE A 656 -1.28 27.11 14.64
C PHE A 656 -1.74 27.96 13.45
N GLU A 657 -2.29 29.16 13.69
CA GLU A 657 -2.57 30.14 12.63
C GLU A 657 -1.30 30.61 11.90
N ASN A 658 -0.15 30.62 12.57
CA ASN A 658 1.15 31.01 12.02
C ASN A 658 1.93 29.85 11.40
N LEU A 659 1.51 28.60 11.62
CA LEU A 659 2.15 27.45 10.98
C LEU A 659 1.80 27.40 9.47
N PRO A 660 2.75 27.02 8.61
CA PRO A 660 2.45 26.70 7.22
C PRO A 660 1.35 25.64 7.12
N GLU A 661 0.52 25.73 6.08
CA GLU A 661 -0.66 24.89 5.92
C GLU A 661 -0.36 23.39 6.06
N HIS A 662 0.77 22.92 5.52
CA HIS A 662 1.16 21.52 5.58
C HIS A 662 1.56 21.02 6.98
N PHE A 663 2.05 21.90 7.86
CA PHE A 663 2.26 21.55 9.27
C PHE A 663 0.97 21.73 10.05
N ARG A 664 0.28 22.86 9.86
CA ARG A 664 -0.98 23.19 10.54
C ARG A 664 -2.03 22.08 10.41
N ASN A 665 -2.13 21.45 9.24
CA ASN A 665 -3.19 20.48 8.96
C ASN A 665 -2.92 19.05 9.43
N ILE A 666 -1.76 18.78 10.01
CA ILE A 666 -1.48 17.53 10.69
C ILE A 666 -2.37 17.41 11.94
N PRO A 667 -2.90 16.22 12.27
CA PRO A 667 -3.50 15.96 13.57
C PRO A 667 -2.44 15.97 14.67
N TYR A 668 -2.69 16.62 15.81
CA TYR A 668 -1.74 16.68 16.93
C TYR A 668 -2.35 16.31 18.26
N GLY A 669 -1.54 15.69 19.12
CA GLY A 669 -1.80 15.53 20.55
C GLY A 669 -0.76 16.32 21.37
N LEU A 670 -0.88 17.63 21.42
CA LEU A 670 0.12 18.50 22.03
C LEU A 670 0.23 18.26 23.54
N ASP A 671 1.46 18.19 24.06
CA ASP A 671 1.76 18.35 25.48
C ASP A 671 2.15 19.81 25.74
N ILE A 672 1.38 20.47 26.60
CA ILE A 672 1.45 21.90 26.87
C ILE A 672 1.72 22.14 28.34
N ALA A 673 2.78 22.87 28.66
CA ALA A 673 3.04 23.41 29.98
C ALA A 673 2.38 24.78 30.15
N LEU A 674 1.74 24.98 31.30
CA LEU A 674 1.51 26.31 31.84
C LEU A 674 2.70 26.64 32.75
N THR A 675 3.39 27.73 32.47
CA THR A 675 4.58 28.20 33.19
C THR A 675 4.34 29.57 33.80
N GLU A 676 5.33 30.09 34.52
CA GLU A 676 5.35 31.46 35.03
C GLU A 676 6.63 32.15 34.56
N GLU A 677 6.47 33.31 33.91
CA GLU A 677 7.57 34.13 33.41
C GLU A 677 7.34 35.57 33.87
N ASN A 678 8.30 36.12 34.62
CA ASN A 678 8.21 37.47 35.18
C ASN A 678 6.90 37.71 35.97
N GLY A 679 6.42 36.71 36.71
CA GLY A 679 5.17 36.78 37.49
C GLY A 679 3.88 36.63 36.67
N VAL A 680 3.98 36.37 35.36
CA VAL A 680 2.84 36.21 34.46
C VAL A 680 2.76 34.76 33.99
N LYS A 681 1.55 34.19 33.97
CA LYS A 681 1.33 32.86 33.40
C LYS A 681 1.65 32.87 31.90
N ALA A 682 2.48 31.93 31.47
CA ALA A 682 2.83 31.71 30.08
C ALA A 682 2.46 30.30 29.64
N VAL A 683 2.26 30.11 28.34
CA VAL A 683 1.96 28.80 27.74
C VAL A 683 3.18 28.38 26.94
N ARG A 684 3.62 27.14 27.11
CA ARG A 684 4.75 26.54 26.39
C ARG A 684 4.38 25.16 25.88
N MET A 685 4.73 24.86 24.65
CA MET A 685 4.63 23.53 24.07
C MET A 685 5.85 22.71 24.49
N ILE A 686 5.60 21.54 25.09
CA ILE A 686 6.63 20.56 25.45
C ILE A 686 6.92 19.66 24.25
N GLU A 687 5.86 19.21 23.59
CA GLU A 687 5.89 18.22 22.51
C GLU A 687 4.59 18.30 21.67
N THR A 688 4.66 17.97 20.38
CA THR A 688 3.51 18.05 19.48
C THR A 688 2.73 16.74 19.34
N ASN A 689 3.40 15.59 19.47
CA ASN A 689 2.87 14.24 19.19
C ASN A 689 2.03 14.20 17.89
N PRO A 690 2.69 14.31 16.72
CA PRO A 690 2.00 14.33 15.43
C PRO A 690 1.23 13.01 15.21
N GLY A 691 0.13 13.07 14.46
CA GLY A 691 -0.79 11.95 14.26
C GLY A 691 -1.87 11.77 15.34
N GLY A 692 -1.87 12.58 16.40
CA GLY A 692 -2.92 12.57 17.42
C GLY A 692 -2.83 11.39 18.40
N ASN A 693 -1.61 10.97 18.76
CA ASN A 693 -1.31 9.75 19.52
C ASN A 693 -1.86 9.71 20.97
N SER A 694 -2.53 10.76 21.47
CA SER A 694 -3.05 10.84 22.85
C SER A 694 -4.25 9.93 23.11
N GLY A 695 -5.02 9.56 22.08
CA GLY A 695 -6.20 8.70 22.20
C GLY A 695 -7.36 9.33 23.00
N PHE A 696 -7.27 10.61 23.38
CA PHE A 696 -8.25 11.24 24.25
C PHE A 696 -9.50 11.71 23.49
N LEU A 697 -9.39 12.08 22.20
CA LEU A 697 -10.58 12.31 21.35
C LEU A 697 -11.53 11.10 21.32
N HIS A 698 -11.04 9.89 21.63
CA HIS A 698 -11.81 8.64 21.63
C HIS A 698 -12.40 8.29 22.99
N LYS A 699 -11.67 8.60 24.07
CA LYS A 699 -12.01 8.17 25.42
C LYS A 699 -13.27 8.83 25.98
N TRP A 700 -13.81 9.87 25.34
CA TRP A 700 -14.85 10.68 25.96
C TRP A 700 -15.93 11.16 25.01
N THR A 701 -17.15 11.21 25.53
CA THR A 701 -18.36 11.37 24.72
C THR A 701 -18.39 12.69 23.95
N SER A 702 -18.03 13.82 24.56
CA SER A 702 -18.06 15.15 23.92
C SER A 702 -17.01 15.27 22.81
N SER A 703 -15.76 14.92 23.10
CA SER A 703 -14.65 14.92 22.16
C SER A 703 -14.88 13.91 21.01
N SER A 704 -15.39 12.72 21.32
CA SER A 704 -15.76 11.71 20.33
C SER A 704 -16.90 12.19 19.43
N ARG A 705 -17.90 12.92 19.96
CA ARG A 705 -18.95 13.56 19.16
C ARG A 705 -18.40 14.66 18.26
N ALA A 706 -17.47 15.47 18.75
CA ALA A 706 -16.82 16.51 17.95
C ALA A 706 -16.01 15.93 16.79
N LEU A 707 -15.18 14.91 17.07
CA LEU A 707 -14.47 14.15 16.04
C LEU A 707 -15.46 13.46 15.08
N ASN A 708 -16.60 12.95 15.55
CA ASN A 708 -17.58 12.31 14.67
C ASN A 708 -18.20 13.31 13.68
N ARG A 709 -18.52 14.52 14.15
CA ARG A 709 -19.00 15.59 13.27
C ARG A 709 -17.93 15.96 12.24
N TYR A 710 -16.69 16.16 12.69
CA TYR A 710 -15.56 16.43 11.81
C TYR A 710 -15.42 15.37 10.71
N LEU A 711 -15.36 14.07 11.06
CA LEU A 711 -15.17 12.99 10.09
C LEU A 711 -16.36 12.86 9.11
N LYS A 712 -17.59 13.12 9.57
CA LYS A 712 -18.78 13.15 8.70
C LYS A 712 -18.73 14.28 7.69
N ASP A 713 -18.37 15.47 8.17
CA ASP A 713 -18.34 16.67 7.35
C ASP A 713 -17.11 16.69 6.43
N TYR A 714 -16.08 15.87 6.72
CA TYR A 714 -14.83 15.81 5.98
C TYR A 714 -15.05 15.51 4.49
N VAL A 715 -15.90 14.53 4.14
CA VAL A 715 -16.16 14.17 2.74
C VAL A 715 -16.77 15.33 1.98
N LYS A 716 -17.86 15.90 2.50
CA LYS A 716 -18.50 17.07 1.89
C LYS A 716 -17.54 18.25 1.75
N ARG A 717 -16.63 18.43 2.71
CA ARG A 717 -15.60 19.48 2.64
C ARG A 717 -14.55 19.16 1.59
N ALA A 718 -14.07 17.91 1.50
CA ALA A 718 -13.10 17.46 0.51
C ALA A 718 -13.64 17.61 -0.92
N GLU A 719 -14.89 17.20 -1.15
CA GLU A 719 -15.59 17.40 -2.44
C GLU A 719 -15.72 18.88 -2.83
N GLN A 720 -15.79 19.77 -1.85
CA GLN A 720 -15.83 21.22 -2.05
C GLN A 720 -14.45 21.88 -2.15
N GLY A 721 -13.35 21.10 -2.08
CA GLY A 721 -11.99 21.63 -2.00
C GLY A 721 -11.72 22.42 -0.70
N LYS A 722 -12.51 22.19 0.34
CA LYS A 722 -12.43 22.87 1.66
C LYS A 722 -11.81 22.00 2.76
N ALA A 723 -11.45 20.76 2.45
CA ALA A 723 -10.63 19.91 3.32
C ALA A 723 -9.25 19.79 2.70
N TYR A 724 -8.23 19.86 3.53
CA TYR A 724 -6.86 19.72 3.06
C TYR A 724 -6.50 18.24 2.97
N LEU A 725 -6.23 17.75 1.76
CA LEU A 725 -5.98 16.34 1.52
C LEU A 725 -4.52 15.90 1.73
N GLY A 726 -3.65 16.84 2.12
CA GLY A 726 -2.21 16.59 2.21
C GLY A 726 -1.48 16.83 0.89
N LEU A 727 -0.16 16.83 1.01
CA LEU A 727 0.79 16.74 -0.09
C LEU A 727 0.96 15.28 -0.52
N THR A 728 1.32 15.05 -1.78
CA THR A 728 1.79 13.73 -2.25
C THR A 728 3.07 13.32 -1.51
N GLY A 729 3.38 12.01 -1.47
CA GLY A 729 4.62 11.53 -0.86
C GLY A 729 5.87 12.24 -1.40
N THR A 730 5.96 12.41 -2.72
CA THR A 730 7.06 13.11 -3.38
C THR A 730 7.15 14.59 -2.96
N GLU A 731 6.03 15.32 -2.93
CA GLU A 731 5.99 16.73 -2.47
C GLU A 731 6.40 16.85 -1.00
N GLN A 732 5.96 15.93 -0.14
CA GLN A 732 6.40 15.89 1.27
C GLN A 732 7.91 15.69 1.36
N MET A 733 8.50 14.81 0.56
CA MET A 733 9.95 14.58 0.57
C MET A 733 10.74 15.77 0.05
N GLN A 734 10.25 16.45 -0.99
CA GLN A 734 10.87 17.68 -1.49
C GLN A 734 10.85 18.77 -0.41
N LEU A 735 9.71 18.94 0.25
CA LEU A 735 9.55 19.87 1.36
C LEU A 735 10.47 19.50 2.53
N LEU A 736 10.52 18.23 2.95
CA LEU A 736 11.41 17.77 4.03
C LEU A 736 12.87 18.03 3.72
N ASN A 737 13.33 17.71 2.51
CA ASN A 737 14.72 17.97 2.11
C ASN A 737 15.03 19.48 2.16
N SER A 738 14.07 20.32 1.75
CA SER A 738 14.20 21.77 1.84
C SER A 738 14.25 22.24 3.30
N GLU A 739 13.32 21.78 4.14
CA GLU A 739 13.26 22.16 5.56
C GLU A 739 14.49 21.69 6.33
N ILE A 740 14.90 20.43 6.17
CA ILE A 740 16.13 19.90 6.79
C ILE A 740 17.33 20.79 6.47
N LYS A 741 17.49 21.18 5.20
CA LYS A 741 18.56 22.07 4.77
C LYS A 741 18.45 23.47 5.40
N VAL A 742 17.26 24.08 5.36
CA VAL A 742 17.01 25.43 5.91
C VAL A 742 17.22 25.47 7.42
N LEU A 743 16.87 24.40 8.12
CA LEU A 743 17.02 24.26 9.56
C LEU A 743 18.44 23.88 10.00
N GLY A 744 19.38 23.75 9.05
CA GLY A 744 20.78 23.40 9.34
C GLY A 744 20.98 21.94 9.77
N LEU A 745 20.01 21.07 9.48
CA LEU A 745 20.07 19.66 9.82
C LEU A 745 20.67 18.84 8.67
N GLN A 746 21.18 17.67 9.01
CA GLN A 746 21.76 16.71 8.05
C GLN A 746 20.97 15.40 8.10
N SER A 747 20.38 14.99 6.98
CA SER A 747 19.52 13.80 6.91
C SER A 747 20.21 12.53 7.43
N GLN A 748 21.46 12.28 7.04
CA GLN A 748 22.21 11.09 7.46
C GLN A 748 22.54 11.06 8.96
N ARG A 749 22.71 12.23 9.60
CA ARG A 749 23.06 12.32 11.02
C ARG A 749 21.86 12.37 11.95
N HIS A 750 20.85 13.15 11.57
CA HIS A 750 19.72 13.45 12.44
C HIS A 750 18.52 12.51 12.20
N PHE A 751 18.48 11.81 11.06
CA PHE A 751 17.42 10.85 10.74
C PHE A 751 17.97 9.45 10.42
N PRO A 752 18.88 8.89 11.24
CA PRO A 752 19.46 7.59 10.95
C PRO A 752 18.40 6.50 11.09
N GLY A 753 18.26 5.68 10.05
CA GLY A 753 17.28 4.59 10.04
C GLY A 753 15.83 5.03 9.95
N MET A 754 15.55 6.33 9.84
CA MET A 754 14.21 6.79 9.48
C MET A 754 13.97 6.56 8.00
N TYR A 755 12.97 5.74 7.73
CA TYR A 755 12.47 5.49 6.38
C TYR A 755 11.24 6.38 6.18
N PHE A 756 11.45 7.52 5.52
CA PHE A 756 10.33 8.29 4.99
C PHE A 756 9.73 7.52 3.83
N LEU A 757 8.41 7.49 3.73
CA LEU A 757 7.71 6.85 2.63
C LEU A 757 7.95 7.67 1.38
N LYS A 758 9.06 7.42 0.67
CA LYS A 758 9.49 8.32 -0.40
C LYS A 758 8.43 8.41 -1.50
N ASP A 759 7.64 7.35 -1.72
CA ASP A 759 6.57 7.28 -2.71
C ASP A 759 5.47 6.23 -2.37
N GLU A 760 5.24 5.87 -1.10
CA GLU A 760 4.40 4.69 -0.78
C GLU A 760 2.88 4.95 -0.81
N ILE A 761 2.48 6.23 -0.89
CA ILE A 761 1.07 6.69 -0.96
C ILE A 761 0.99 7.72 -2.09
N VAL A 762 0.84 7.25 -3.34
CA VAL A 762 0.86 8.11 -4.54
C VAL A 762 -0.27 7.72 -5.50
N ASP A 763 -1.46 8.27 -5.27
CA ASP A 763 -2.50 8.57 -6.27
C ASP A 763 -3.54 9.55 -5.66
N PRO A 764 -3.59 10.83 -6.11
CA PRO A 764 -4.53 11.86 -5.64
C PRO A 764 -6.02 11.50 -5.68
N SER A 765 -6.38 10.42 -6.37
CA SER A 765 -7.75 9.92 -6.48
C SER A 765 -8.05 8.64 -5.67
N LEU A 766 -7.03 7.90 -5.21
CA LEU A 766 -7.06 6.75 -4.25
C LEU A 766 -5.62 6.17 -4.09
N CYS A 767 -4.83 6.64 -3.12
CA CYS A 767 -3.36 6.53 -3.08
C CYS A 767 -2.74 5.13 -2.78
N ILE A 768 -2.21 4.39 -3.77
CA ILE A 768 -1.36 3.16 -3.61
C ILE A 768 -0.35 3.03 -4.76
N ARG A 769 0.97 2.84 -4.48
CA ARG A 769 1.86 2.07 -5.39
C ARG A 769 3.30 1.66 -5.01
N ALA A 770 3.89 1.88 -3.82
CA ALA A 770 5.33 1.58 -3.64
C ALA A 770 5.79 0.83 -2.38
N ALA A 771 4.98 -0.07 -1.79
CA ALA A 771 5.34 -0.79 -0.57
C ALA A 771 6.32 -1.99 -0.74
N LEU A 772 6.75 -2.38 -1.94
CA LEU A 772 7.31 -3.74 -2.16
C LEU A 772 8.80 -3.85 -2.50
N ARG A 773 9.60 -2.76 -2.47
CA ARG A 773 11.04 -2.86 -2.82
C ARG A 773 11.99 -2.99 -1.64
N HIS A 774 11.54 -2.77 -0.41
CA HIS A 774 12.46 -2.57 0.73
C HIS A 774 12.81 -3.85 1.52
N TYR A 775 12.11 -4.97 1.31
CA TYR A 775 12.30 -6.16 2.13
C TYR A 775 13.43 -7.11 1.69
N PHE A 776 14.02 -6.92 0.49
CA PHE A 776 15.15 -7.75 0.04
C PHE A 776 16.54 -7.19 0.43
N ASP A 777 16.68 -5.88 0.63
CA ASP A 777 18.01 -5.26 0.81
C ASP A 777 18.43 -5.03 2.27
N ALA A 778 17.50 -5.14 3.24
CA ALA A 778 17.75 -4.76 4.63
C ALA A 778 18.28 -5.88 5.55
N GLY A 779 18.39 -7.14 5.10
CA GLY A 779 19.14 -8.19 5.80
C GLY A 779 18.68 -8.57 7.23
N LEU A 780 17.41 -8.35 7.59
CA LEU A 780 16.88 -8.59 8.96
C LEU A 780 16.15 -9.93 9.13
N LEU A 781 16.76 -11.03 8.66
CA LEU A 781 16.45 -12.39 9.12
C LEU A 781 17.74 -13.07 9.61
N PRO A 782 17.73 -13.74 10.77
CA PRO A 782 18.92 -14.42 11.27
C PRO A 782 19.18 -15.68 10.44
N GLY A 783 20.27 -15.68 9.65
CA GLY A 783 20.71 -16.89 8.95
C GLY A 783 21.47 -16.71 7.63
N TYR A 784 21.62 -15.49 7.08
CA TYR A 784 22.31 -15.31 5.80
C TYR A 784 23.72 -14.73 5.99
N ARG A 785 24.77 -15.55 5.79
CA ARG A 785 26.15 -15.09 5.63
C ARG A 785 26.45 -14.91 4.14
N GLY A 786 26.34 -13.67 3.65
CA GLY A 786 26.85 -13.26 2.33
C GLY A 786 28.37 -12.98 2.38
N PRO A 787 29.08 -13.08 1.24
CA PRO A 787 30.53 -13.27 1.20
C PRO A 787 31.30 -11.98 1.50
N SER A 788 32.11 -12.06 2.55
CA SER A 788 33.26 -11.18 2.77
C SER A 788 34.33 -11.47 1.72
N SER A 789 34.50 -10.60 0.72
CA SER A 789 35.81 -10.23 0.16
C SER A 789 35.65 -9.40 -1.10
N MET A 790 36.02 -8.12 -1.02
CA MET A 790 36.90 -7.40 -1.95
C MET A 790 36.62 -5.89 -1.86
N ALA A 791 37.19 -5.28 -0.84
CA ALA A 791 37.63 -3.89 -0.91
C ALA A 791 39.13 -3.90 -0.60
N LYS A 792 39.96 -3.82 -1.64
CA LYS A 792 41.34 -3.34 -1.47
C LYS A 792 41.31 -1.81 -1.47
N PRO A 793 42.13 -1.14 -0.65
CA PRO A 793 42.17 0.32 -0.61
C PRO A 793 42.86 0.86 -1.87
N VAL A 794 42.30 1.90 -2.46
CA VAL A 794 43.03 2.75 -3.42
C VAL A 794 43.85 3.75 -2.58
N PRO A 795 45.17 3.91 -2.82
CA PRO A 795 46.02 4.71 -1.96
C PRO A 795 45.80 6.22 -2.16
N GLU A 796 45.91 6.93 -1.04
CA GLU A 796 46.11 8.37 -0.96
C GLU A 796 47.29 8.80 -1.83
N GLN A 797 47.03 9.63 -2.84
CA GLN A 797 47.82 10.80 -3.22
C GLN A 797 47.22 11.39 -4.51
N LEU A 798 46.55 12.53 -4.40
CA LEU A 798 46.33 13.41 -5.55
C LEU A 798 46.86 14.80 -5.22
N ASP A 799 47.89 15.13 -5.98
CA ASP A 799 48.68 16.35 -6.05
C ASP A 799 47.84 17.57 -6.45
N HIS A 800 48.22 18.71 -5.86
CA HIS A 800 47.75 20.05 -6.16
C HIS A 800 48.20 20.50 -7.56
N SER A 801 47.44 20.15 -8.60
CA SER A 801 47.45 20.97 -9.81
C SER A 801 46.07 21.02 -10.46
N GLY A 802 45.36 22.12 -10.19
CA GLY A 802 44.12 22.46 -10.86
C GLY A 802 44.33 22.59 -12.37
N LYS A 803 43.96 21.55 -13.12
CA LYS A 803 43.71 21.56 -14.58
C LYS A 803 43.14 20.19 -14.99
N LYS A 804 41.81 20.00 -14.85
CA LYS A 804 40.96 19.10 -15.69
C LYS A 804 39.50 19.01 -15.18
N VAL A 805 38.82 20.16 -15.09
CA VAL A 805 37.34 20.20 -14.96
C VAL A 805 36.66 20.54 -16.30
N ALA A 806 37.42 20.86 -17.35
CA ALA A 806 36.86 21.28 -18.64
C ALA A 806 36.68 20.15 -19.69
N ALA A 807 37.03 18.89 -19.38
CA ALA A 807 36.93 17.79 -20.34
C ALA A 807 35.80 16.78 -20.06
N TRP A 808 35.05 16.97 -18.97
CA TRP A 808 33.96 16.04 -18.59
C TRP A 808 32.56 16.62 -18.78
N LEU A 809 32.44 17.90 -19.18
CA LEU A 809 31.16 18.61 -19.33
C LEU A 809 30.68 18.80 -20.78
N VAL A 810 31.39 18.28 -21.78
CA VAL A 810 31.04 18.41 -23.20
C VAL A 810 30.52 17.09 -23.82
N ALA A 811 30.48 15.99 -23.05
CA ALA A 811 30.11 14.66 -23.58
C ALA A 811 28.66 14.20 -23.26
N SER A 812 27.74 15.08 -22.83
CA SER A 812 26.39 14.62 -22.42
C SER A 812 25.21 15.38 -23.02
N VAL A 813 25.39 16.34 -23.91
CA VAL A 813 24.26 16.94 -24.63
C VAL A 813 24.67 17.28 -26.06
N SER A 814 24.52 16.31 -26.96
CA SER A 814 24.21 16.46 -28.38
C SER A 814 24.46 15.14 -29.08
N THR A 815 23.41 14.36 -29.34
CA THR A 815 23.09 13.76 -30.65
C THR A 815 21.83 12.91 -30.50
N LEU A 816 20.68 13.57 -30.60
CA LEU A 816 19.46 12.98 -31.13
C LEU A 816 18.89 14.05 -32.05
N LEU A 817 19.44 14.11 -33.27
CA LEU A 817 18.79 14.46 -34.53
C LEU A 817 19.83 14.60 -35.64
N LEU A 818 19.58 13.87 -36.74
CA LEU A 818 20.22 13.92 -38.06
C LEU A 818 21.60 13.25 -38.19
N GLY A 819 21.58 11.94 -38.47
CA GLY A 819 22.72 11.20 -39.00
C GLY A 819 22.26 10.32 -40.15
N GLY A 820 22.38 10.84 -41.38
CA GLY A 820 22.03 10.11 -42.59
C GLY A 820 22.85 10.58 -43.77
N THR A 821 24.17 10.37 -43.74
CA THR A 821 24.93 9.94 -44.93
C THR A 821 26.32 9.42 -44.56
N LEU A 822 26.60 8.19 -45.02
CA LEU A 822 27.94 7.63 -45.13
C LEU A 822 28.77 8.44 -46.13
N VAL A 823 30.07 8.60 -45.86
CA VAL A 823 31.08 8.79 -46.90
C VAL A 823 32.24 7.83 -46.62
N PHE A 824 32.34 6.79 -47.44
CA PHE A 824 33.63 6.22 -47.81
C PHE A 824 34.13 7.03 -49.01
N GLY A 825 35.34 7.55 -48.90
CA GLY A 825 36.01 8.20 -50.02
C GLY A 825 36.48 7.18 -51.06
N THR A 826 36.45 7.56 -52.33
CA THR A 826 37.62 7.51 -53.23
C THR A 826 37.40 8.38 -54.47
N ARG A 827 38.50 9.07 -54.79
CA ARG A 827 38.93 9.96 -55.89
C ARG A 827 38.25 9.97 -57.28
N SER A 828 38.58 11.11 -57.94
CA SER A 828 38.59 11.45 -59.38
C SER A 828 37.24 11.82 -59.98
N GLU A 829 37.06 12.76 -60.90
CA GLU A 829 37.79 13.90 -61.50
C GLU A 829 36.77 14.48 -62.51
N ASN A 830 36.84 15.79 -62.81
CA ASN A 830 35.99 16.59 -63.71
C ASN A 830 34.65 17.10 -63.18
#